data_AF-A0A938CHJ1-F1
#
_entry.id   AF-A0A938CHJ1-F1
#
_cell.length_a   1.000
_cell.length_b   1.000
_cell.length_c   1.000
_cell.angle_alpha   90.00
_cell.angle_beta   90.00
_cell.angle_gamma   90.00
#
_symmetry.space_group_name_H-M   'P 1'
#
loop_
_entity.id
_entity.type
_entity.pdbx_description
1 polymer ?
#
loop_
_entity_poly.entity_id
_entity_poly.type
_entity_poly.pdbx_seq_one_letter_code
_entity_poly.pdbx_strand_id
1 'polypeptide(L)'
;MICALLILAEVSVAVEEPMSYEIRDVPDGYQLQAYDDCGVAGRQPHLVESEGTHEYALSAVNADQRARTVAWGWREVRARYGDLDPALDYVLAVTYANEPFNHRVQSLWAGPLQLHPPLELPKGGVRRVVLRVPREVVAQGRLELTCRLEAQVNVVVSALELWAPKPSPGALALGPVWALYGDLRGDVSDLRFDPLAGVGVRLRVAESQETVAGTLSAEDGTFRFARGVLDGVAPEAALEVVAEHNGTIVSRKIPPEERRFEPVRYRPIPTQQVGLGSAVMSLNGEWQIADDPDDPGWKPFRVPGQWVQQGYDLPQDRPVAVAREFEIPRAWQGRRIILRFDAIHGGTRYRLNGHDLGYSENLFTPVEWDITDAARPGEVNRLDLTMTVDTLSERLSYSSGYAFHNLGGIDRSVRLFALPALHVRALRLNAGLGDTYRDGVLDLSLHLEGPADDARVRLTLLGPDGQAIEHSAPLTPIDPGRGEVAVRSVVPDVRPWSAEKPNLYLLRLDLLQADRLIERIDRRVGFRRIEVRGSQLYVNGRRVKLAGACHHETDPLSGRADTARHAEEDVRLLKAANLNYLRTAHYPPTEELLVAADRLGVYVEVEAPFCWVGSDSDPAHLPAVLTPTSAMIDAAHAHPSVLLWSLANESQFSPLFEVSARLCRDLDPTRPTTFNNPDPRRVCDIANLHYAPMPYDQHLPDDPRPVFLGEY
;
A
#
# COMPACT_ATOMS: atom_id res chain seq x y z
N MET A 1 34.81 79.54 39.40
CA MET A 1 33.46 79.71 38.82
C MET A 1 32.68 78.43 39.15
N ILE A 2 31.86 78.42 40.21
CA ILE A 2 30.44 78.84 40.25
C ILE A 2 29.63 77.91 39.31
N CYS A 3 29.08 76.81 39.82
CA CYS A 3 27.73 76.64 40.42
C CYS A 3 26.57 76.65 39.40
N ALA A 4 25.83 75.54 39.33
CA ALA A 4 24.36 75.54 39.39
C ALA A 4 23.84 74.14 39.81
N LEU A 5 23.20 74.11 40.98
CA LEU A 5 22.35 73.04 41.52
C LEU A 5 21.03 72.95 40.72
N LEU A 6 20.45 71.75 40.65
CA LEU A 6 19.00 71.55 40.71
C LEU A 6 18.69 70.20 41.39
N ILE A 7 17.88 70.27 42.44
CA ILE A 7 17.39 69.18 43.29
C ILE A 7 16.01 68.77 42.74
N LEU A 8 15.69 67.45 42.67
CA LEU A 8 14.49 66.84 43.31
C LEU A 8 14.13 65.44 42.76
N ALA A 9 13.90 64.56 43.74
CA ALA A 9 12.94 63.46 43.82
C ALA A 9 13.26 62.12 43.11
N GLU A 10 13.79 61.19 43.91
CA GLU A 10 13.60 59.76 43.74
C GLU A 10 12.10 59.42 43.78
N VAL A 11 11.61 58.78 42.72
CA VAL A 11 10.43 57.90 42.79
C VAL A 11 10.98 56.48 42.74
N SER A 12 11.02 55.82 43.89
CA SER A 12 11.25 54.38 43.97
C SER A 12 10.05 53.68 43.34
N VAL A 13 10.18 53.26 42.09
CA VAL A 13 9.28 52.26 41.50
C VAL A 13 9.78 50.91 42.01
N ALA A 14 8.99 50.29 42.89
CA ALA A 14 9.19 48.92 43.29
C ALA A 14 9.24 48.05 42.02
N VAL A 15 10.36 47.38 41.80
CA VAL A 15 10.47 46.30 40.83
C VAL A 15 9.65 45.15 41.39
N GLU A 16 8.44 44.94 40.87
CA GLU A 16 7.66 43.73 41.12
C GLU A 16 8.50 42.52 40.67
N GLU A 17 8.62 41.51 41.54
CA GLU A 17 9.16 40.20 41.17
C GLU A 17 8.37 39.67 39.96
N PRO A 18 9.02 39.03 38.96
CA PRO A 18 8.31 38.47 37.83
C PRO A 18 7.30 37.44 38.33
N MET A 19 6.00 37.70 38.10
CA MET A 19 4.96 36.74 38.40
C MET A 19 5.23 35.46 37.60
N SER A 20 5.64 34.40 38.30
CA SER A 20 5.74 33.07 37.68
C SER A 20 4.34 32.50 37.51
N TYR A 21 3.95 32.24 36.26
CA TYR A 21 2.71 31.52 35.96
C TYR A 21 2.86 30.01 36.19
N GLU A 22 4.08 29.51 36.41
CA GLU A 22 4.37 28.09 36.65
C GLU A 22 3.78 27.61 37.97
N ILE A 23 3.03 26.51 37.91
CA ILE A 23 2.49 25.79 39.04
C ILE A 23 3.06 24.37 39.04
N ARG A 24 3.03 23.73 40.21
CA ARG A 24 3.63 22.41 40.40
C ARG A 24 2.96 21.34 39.53
N ASP A 25 1.64 21.29 39.58
CA ASP A 25 0.82 20.27 38.92
C ASP A 25 -0.53 20.86 38.52
N VAL A 26 -1.27 20.14 37.66
CA VAL A 26 -2.65 20.50 37.30
C VAL A 26 -3.53 20.39 38.55
N PRO A 27 -4.31 21.43 38.93
CA PRO A 27 -5.11 21.39 40.15
C PRO A 27 -6.18 20.30 40.14
N ASP A 28 -6.50 19.77 41.32
CA ASP A 28 -7.61 18.84 41.49
C ASP A 28 -8.93 19.43 40.95
N GLY A 29 -9.72 18.60 40.27
CA GLY A 29 -10.99 19.01 39.65
C GLY A 29 -10.86 19.61 38.25
N TYR A 30 -9.65 19.87 37.76
CA TYR A 30 -9.43 20.22 36.35
C TYR A 30 -9.47 18.96 35.47
N GLN A 31 -10.09 19.06 34.31
CA GLN A 31 -10.11 18.00 33.30
C GLN A 31 -9.56 18.50 31.98
N LEU A 32 -8.99 17.60 31.19
CA LEU A 32 -8.41 17.89 29.88
C LEU A 32 -9.49 18.38 28.91
N GLN A 33 -9.26 19.53 28.30
CA GLN A 33 -10.17 20.20 27.38
C GLN A 33 -9.67 20.12 25.94
N ALA A 34 -8.35 20.20 25.74
CA ALA A 34 -7.72 20.07 24.45
C ALA A 34 -6.35 19.41 24.59
N TYR A 35 -5.95 18.69 23.56
CA TYR A 35 -4.68 17.99 23.50
C TYR A 35 -4.10 18.04 22.10
N ASP A 36 -2.79 18.25 22.03
CA ASP A 36 -1.99 18.13 20.81
C ASP A 36 -0.84 17.16 21.10
N ASP A 37 -0.80 16.05 20.37
CA ASP A 37 0.39 15.20 20.29
C ASP A 37 1.31 15.81 19.23
N CYS A 38 2.04 16.85 19.61
CA CYS A 38 2.68 17.76 18.68
C CYS A 38 3.64 17.06 17.72
N GLY A 39 4.20 15.91 18.11
CA GLY A 39 5.11 15.15 17.27
C GLY A 39 4.50 14.15 16.31
N VAL A 40 3.18 13.96 16.28
CA VAL A 40 2.51 12.99 15.40
C VAL A 40 1.58 13.69 14.41
N ALA A 41 1.96 13.70 13.13
CA ALA A 41 1.20 14.34 12.07
C ALA A 41 -0.28 13.91 12.07
N GLY A 42 -1.19 14.88 12.09
CA GLY A 42 -2.64 14.65 12.16
C GLY A 42 -3.20 14.53 13.57
N ARG A 43 -2.36 14.60 14.60
CA ARG A 43 -2.74 14.64 16.03
C ARG A 43 -2.47 16.00 16.69
N GLN A 44 -2.29 17.05 15.88
CA GLN A 44 -2.02 18.43 16.32
C GLN A 44 -3.11 19.44 15.90
N PRO A 45 -4.39 19.26 16.31
CA PRO A 45 -5.50 20.09 15.81
C PRO A 45 -5.36 21.60 16.06
N HIS A 46 -4.53 22.04 17.03
CA HIS A 46 -4.36 23.45 17.38
C HIS A 46 -3.04 24.04 16.87
N LEU A 47 -2.14 23.24 16.32
CA LEU A 47 -0.85 23.72 15.81
C LEU A 47 -1.07 24.44 14.48
N VAL A 48 -0.76 25.74 14.43
CA VAL A 48 -0.99 26.59 13.25
C VAL A 48 0.29 26.99 12.52
N GLU A 49 1.45 26.85 13.17
CA GLU A 49 2.75 27.17 12.57
C GLU A 49 3.83 26.25 13.15
N SER A 50 4.46 25.47 12.28
CA SER A 50 5.64 24.64 12.55
C SER A 50 6.30 24.27 11.22
N GLU A 51 7.59 23.95 11.26
CA GLU A 51 8.35 23.54 10.07
C GLU A 51 8.30 22.02 9.84
N GLY A 52 8.01 21.24 10.88
CA GLY A 52 7.86 19.80 10.77
C GLY A 52 7.71 19.09 12.11
N THR A 53 7.72 17.76 12.06
CA THR A 53 7.76 16.88 13.24
C THR A 53 9.04 16.07 13.27
N HIS A 54 9.40 15.55 14.44
CA HIS A 54 10.56 14.70 14.65
C HIS A 54 10.31 13.74 15.84
N GLU A 55 10.75 12.50 15.75
CA GLU A 55 10.72 11.54 16.85
C GLU A 55 12.14 11.28 17.33
N TYR A 56 12.47 11.63 18.56
CA TYR A 56 13.79 11.30 19.12
C TYR A 56 13.90 9.79 19.39
N ALA A 57 15.01 9.16 19.00
CA ALA A 57 15.33 7.78 19.39
C ALA A 57 15.29 7.59 20.90
N LEU A 58 14.94 6.37 21.33
CA LEU A 58 14.98 5.96 22.73
C LEU A 58 16.37 6.14 23.36
N SER A 59 17.43 6.07 22.55
CA SER A 59 18.80 6.33 22.99
C SER A 59 19.12 7.81 23.21
N ALA A 60 18.36 8.72 22.60
CA ALA A 60 18.55 10.17 22.71
C ALA A 60 17.67 10.76 23.82
N VAL A 61 16.41 10.33 23.91
CA VAL A 61 15.45 10.78 24.93
C VAL A 61 14.75 9.55 25.50
N ASN A 62 15.06 9.21 26.75
CA ASN A 62 14.47 8.07 27.46
C ASN A 62 13.09 8.41 28.02
N ALA A 63 12.10 8.49 27.13
CA ALA A 63 10.70 8.73 27.48
C ALA A 63 9.78 7.85 26.61
N ASP A 64 8.49 7.84 26.92
CA ASP A 64 7.50 7.21 26.05
C ASP A 64 7.43 7.91 24.68
N GLN A 65 6.74 7.26 23.73
CA GLN A 65 6.67 7.77 22.36
C GLN A 65 6.08 9.19 22.30
N ARG A 66 4.99 9.46 23.02
CA ARG A 66 4.32 10.78 23.01
C ARG A 66 5.27 11.88 23.47
N ALA A 67 6.02 11.62 24.53
CA ALA A 67 6.93 12.59 25.12
C ALA A 67 8.22 12.81 24.29
N ARG A 68 8.59 11.88 23.41
CA ARG A 68 9.81 11.99 22.58
C ARG A 68 9.54 12.37 21.12
N THR A 69 8.28 12.44 20.69
CA THR A 69 7.88 13.04 19.42
C THR A 69 7.62 14.54 19.61
N VAL A 70 8.14 15.39 18.72
CA VAL A 70 8.01 16.86 18.78
C VAL A 70 7.60 17.48 17.44
N ALA A 71 6.85 18.59 17.49
CA ALA A 71 6.85 19.59 16.43
C ALA A 71 8.05 20.51 16.62
N TRP A 72 8.63 21.01 15.52
CA TRP A 72 9.76 21.94 15.57
C TRP A 72 9.59 23.12 14.60
N GLY A 73 10.27 24.23 14.91
CA GLY A 73 10.32 25.41 14.05
C GLY A 73 11.57 26.26 14.26
N TRP A 74 12.15 26.81 13.18
CA TRP A 74 13.43 27.51 13.23
C TRP A 74 13.46 28.74 14.15
N ARG A 75 12.31 29.40 14.30
CA ARG A 75 12.17 30.61 15.12
C ARG A 75 11.05 30.47 16.13
N GLU A 76 9.97 29.83 15.73
CA GLU A 76 8.79 29.69 16.56
C GLU A 76 7.97 28.47 16.19
N VAL A 77 7.15 28.05 17.14
CA VAL A 77 6.06 27.09 16.97
C VAL A 77 4.81 27.75 17.55
N ARG A 78 3.71 27.80 16.79
CA ARG A 78 2.47 28.46 17.23
C ARG A 78 1.31 27.49 17.32
N ALA A 79 0.51 27.68 18.37
CA ALA A 79 -0.76 26.99 18.55
C ALA A 79 -1.89 27.98 18.83
N ARG A 80 -3.10 27.66 18.39
CA ARG A 80 -4.28 28.50 18.57
C ARG A 80 -5.46 27.65 19.06
N TYR A 81 -6.03 28.04 20.19
CA TYR A 81 -7.27 27.51 20.71
C TYR A 81 -8.40 28.52 20.50
N GLY A 82 -9.55 28.05 20.04
CA GLY A 82 -10.78 28.83 19.89
C GLY A 82 -11.84 28.40 20.90
N ASP A 83 -12.98 29.10 20.89
CA ASP A 83 -14.20 28.77 21.65
C ASP A 83 -13.97 28.56 23.16
N LEU A 84 -13.00 29.28 23.73
CA LEU A 84 -12.73 29.26 25.16
C LEU A 84 -13.76 30.12 25.90
N ASP A 85 -14.28 29.61 27.02
CA ASP A 85 -15.13 30.37 27.95
C ASP A 85 -14.25 31.33 28.79
N PRO A 86 -14.39 32.65 28.63
CA PRO A 86 -13.58 33.62 29.37
C PRO A 86 -13.82 33.63 30.89
N ALA A 87 -14.90 32.99 31.38
CA ALA A 87 -15.22 32.91 32.81
C ALA A 87 -14.46 31.79 33.54
N LEU A 88 -13.83 30.87 32.80
CA LEU A 88 -13.11 29.73 33.37
C LEU A 88 -11.63 30.05 33.58
N ASP A 89 -11.06 29.39 34.59
CA ASP A 89 -9.62 29.36 34.80
C ASP A 89 -9.02 28.20 34.01
N TYR A 90 -8.03 28.50 33.17
CA TYR A 90 -7.33 27.48 32.38
C TYR A 90 -5.94 27.22 32.93
N VAL A 91 -5.51 25.97 32.79
CA VAL A 91 -4.14 25.53 33.05
C VAL A 91 -3.58 24.92 31.76
N LEU A 92 -2.42 25.37 31.35
CA LEU A 92 -1.70 24.84 30.20
C LEU A 92 -0.56 23.98 30.72
N ALA A 93 -0.51 22.72 30.33
CA ALA A 93 0.70 21.93 30.48
C ALA A 93 1.38 21.76 29.12
N VAL A 94 2.68 22.06 29.09
CA VAL A 94 3.51 21.94 27.89
C VAL A 94 4.62 20.95 28.17
N THR A 95 4.76 19.97 27.30
CA THR A 95 5.87 19.02 27.34
C THR A 95 6.87 19.36 26.25
N TYR A 96 8.12 19.48 26.63
CA TYR A 96 9.26 19.68 25.75
C TYR A 96 10.19 18.48 25.83
N ALA A 97 10.79 18.11 24.71
CA ALA A 97 11.84 17.09 24.67
C ALA A 97 13.04 17.61 23.90
N ASN A 98 14.23 17.28 24.39
CA ASN A 98 15.48 17.78 23.85
C ASN A 98 16.51 16.65 23.85
N GLU A 99 17.16 16.44 22.72
CA GLU A 99 18.25 15.49 22.55
C GLU A 99 19.54 15.94 23.28
N PRO A 100 20.54 15.06 23.44
CA PRO A 100 21.70 15.34 24.30
C PRO A 100 22.63 16.46 23.82
N PHE A 101 22.63 16.78 22.53
CA PHE A 101 23.65 17.63 21.92
C PHE A 101 23.24 19.09 21.76
N ASN A 102 21.96 19.37 21.48
CA ASN A 102 21.50 20.73 21.27
C ASN A 102 21.21 21.46 22.59
N HIS A 103 21.67 22.71 22.65
CA HIS A 103 21.39 23.61 23.76
C HIS A 103 20.24 24.53 23.36
N ARG A 104 19.02 24.03 23.53
CA ARG A 104 17.79 24.78 23.25
C ARG A 104 17.38 25.60 24.46
N VAL A 105 17.22 26.89 24.22
CA VAL A 105 16.54 27.78 25.15
C VAL A 105 15.35 28.36 24.42
N GLN A 106 14.17 28.21 25.01
CA GLN A 106 12.93 28.73 24.43
C GLN A 106 12.05 29.34 25.52
N SER A 107 11.25 30.33 25.13
CA SER A 107 10.23 30.93 25.98
C SER A 107 8.84 30.63 25.43
N LEU A 108 7.82 30.70 26.29
CA LEU A 108 6.43 30.54 25.88
C LEU A 108 5.65 31.82 26.13
N TRP A 109 4.90 32.23 25.12
CA TRP A 109 4.10 33.44 25.15
C TRP A 109 2.64 33.12 24.87
N ALA A 110 1.75 33.88 25.51
CA ALA A 110 0.34 33.99 25.16
C ALA A 110 0.05 35.43 24.74
N GLY A 111 -0.03 35.68 23.44
CA GLY A 111 -0.08 37.04 22.88
C GLY A 111 1.12 37.89 23.35
N PRO A 112 0.91 39.05 24.01
CA PRO A 112 1.99 39.89 24.52
C PRO A 112 2.60 39.38 25.85
N LEU A 113 1.98 38.39 26.50
CA LEU A 113 2.34 37.96 27.84
C LEU A 113 3.28 36.76 27.81
N GLN A 114 4.40 36.84 28.52
CA GLN A 114 5.34 35.72 28.66
C GLN A 114 4.86 34.79 29.78
N LEU A 115 4.45 33.57 29.43
CA LEU A 115 3.97 32.57 30.39
C LEU A 115 5.12 31.90 31.15
N HIS A 116 6.22 31.59 30.46
CA HIS A 116 7.48 31.25 31.12
C HIS A 116 8.66 31.96 30.43
N PRO A 117 9.66 32.41 31.22
CA PRO A 117 10.87 33.06 30.70
C PRO A 117 11.70 32.07 29.86
N PRO A 118 12.80 32.52 29.22
CA PRO A 118 13.73 31.64 28.54
C PRO A 118 14.10 30.43 29.42
N LEU A 119 13.69 29.24 28.98
CA LEU A 119 13.85 27.98 29.69
C LEU A 119 14.86 27.13 28.92
N GLU A 120 15.95 26.76 29.58
CA GLU A 120 16.90 25.77 29.05
C GLU A 120 16.28 24.37 29.14
N LEU A 121 16.17 23.69 28.00
CA LEU A 121 15.60 22.34 27.95
C LEU A 121 16.62 21.28 28.38
N PRO A 122 16.21 20.25 29.15
CA PRO A 122 17.13 19.24 29.65
C PRO A 122 17.73 18.42 28.50
N LYS A 123 19.05 18.41 28.40
CA LYS A 123 19.75 17.60 27.40
C LYS A 123 19.46 16.11 27.59
N GLY A 124 19.00 15.46 26.54
CA GLY A 124 18.66 14.04 26.53
C GLY A 124 17.44 13.67 27.37
N GLY A 125 16.53 14.63 27.58
CA GLY A 125 15.44 14.50 28.52
C GLY A 125 14.17 15.24 28.10
N VAL A 126 13.17 15.11 28.97
CA VAL A 126 11.85 15.72 28.82
C VAL A 126 11.64 16.70 29.96
N ARG A 127 11.08 17.88 29.65
CA ARG A 127 10.62 18.86 30.63
C ARG A 127 9.15 19.14 30.40
N ARG A 128 8.32 18.82 31.40
CA ARG A 128 6.94 19.26 31.45
C ARG A 128 6.82 20.50 32.33
N VAL A 129 6.13 21.52 31.84
CA VAL A 129 5.87 22.79 32.54
C VAL A 129 4.37 22.96 32.64
N VAL A 130 3.85 23.29 33.82
CA VAL A 130 2.42 23.53 34.03
C VAL A 130 2.21 24.99 34.39
N LEU A 131 1.33 25.69 33.69
CA LEU A 131 1.20 27.14 33.72
C LEU A 131 -0.26 27.53 33.93
N ARG A 132 -0.52 28.47 34.83
CA ARG A 132 -1.81 29.16 34.87
C ARG A 132 -1.93 30.04 33.62
N VAL A 133 -3.05 29.94 32.91
CA VAL A 133 -3.34 30.80 31.76
C VAL A 133 -4.06 32.05 32.27
N PRO A 134 -3.48 33.26 32.09
CA PRO A 134 -4.11 34.48 32.58
C PRO A 134 -5.41 34.80 31.85
N ARG A 135 -6.43 35.28 32.57
CA ARG A 135 -7.75 35.52 31.98
C ARG A 135 -7.73 36.56 30.85
N GLU A 136 -6.81 37.51 30.91
CA GLU A 136 -6.64 38.54 29.87
C GLU A 136 -6.27 37.96 28.50
N VAL A 137 -5.50 36.86 28.46
CA VAL A 137 -5.09 36.23 27.20
C VAL A 137 -6.16 35.30 26.60
N VAL A 138 -7.24 35.04 27.34
CA VAL A 138 -8.42 34.27 26.88
C VAL A 138 -9.70 35.12 26.78
N ALA A 139 -9.62 36.42 27.07
CA ALA A 139 -10.78 37.31 27.18
C ALA A 139 -11.64 37.39 25.90
N GLN A 140 -11.03 37.14 24.74
CA GLN A 140 -11.70 37.12 23.44
C GLN A 140 -12.18 35.72 23.02
N GLY A 141 -12.20 34.77 23.96
CA GLY A 141 -12.54 33.37 23.72
C GLY A 141 -11.52 32.61 22.85
N ARG A 142 -10.28 33.11 22.79
CA ARG A 142 -9.18 32.54 22.02
C ARG A 142 -7.91 32.56 22.86
N LEU A 143 -7.04 31.58 22.67
CA LEU A 143 -5.69 31.54 23.24
C LEU A 143 -4.70 31.32 22.10
N GLU A 144 -3.76 32.24 21.93
CA GLU A 144 -2.67 32.11 20.96
C GLU A 144 -1.36 31.89 21.68
N LEU A 145 -0.76 30.71 21.49
CA LEU A 145 0.52 30.34 22.07
C LEU A 145 1.64 30.50 21.04
N THR A 146 2.77 31.02 21.47
CA THR A 146 3.99 31.08 20.66
C THR A 146 5.17 30.62 21.51
N CYS A 147 5.74 29.48 21.15
CA CYS A 147 7.05 29.08 21.63
C CYS A 147 8.09 29.82 20.78
N ARG A 148 9.01 30.57 21.41
CA ARG A 148 10.02 31.39 20.70
C ARG A 148 11.42 30.93 21.01
N LEU A 149 12.30 30.98 20.01
CA LEU A 149 13.71 30.69 20.15
C LEU A 149 14.40 31.81 20.95
N GLU A 150 15.11 31.44 22.02
CA GLU A 150 15.91 32.36 22.84
C GLU A 150 17.41 32.06 22.71
N ALA A 151 17.78 30.79 22.49
CA ALA A 151 19.14 30.40 22.14
C ALA A 151 19.16 29.10 21.30
N GLN A 152 20.13 29.06 20.38
CA GLN A 152 20.48 28.09 19.32
C GLN A 152 19.51 26.96 18.91
N VAL A 153 19.64 26.67 17.61
CA VAL A 153 19.05 25.61 16.77
C VAL A 153 17.61 25.86 16.34
N ASN A 154 16.61 25.48 17.14
CA ASN A 154 15.20 25.61 16.80
C ASN A 154 14.34 25.44 18.07
N VAL A 155 13.06 25.77 17.96
CA VAL A 155 12.05 25.57 19.01
C VAL A 155 11.43 24.19 18.84
N VAL A 156 11.14 23.51 19.95
CA VAL A 156 10.50 22.19 19.95
C VAL A 156 9.35 22.13 20.94
N VAL A 157 8.29 21.40 20.61
CA VAL A 157 7.13 21.15 21.48
C VAL A 157 6.69 19.70 21.29
N SER A 158 6.62 18.94 22.37
CA SER A 158 6.21 17.52 22.34
C SER A 158 4.70 17.37 22.52
N ALA A 159 4.12 18.03 23.52
CA ALA A 159 2.69 17.99 23.74
C ALA A 159 2.17 19.30 24.33
N LEU A 160 0.94 19.65 23.97
CA LEU A 160 0.19 20.74 24.59
C LEU A 160 -1.09 20.16 25.18
N GLU A 161 -1.35 20.49 26.45
CA GLU A 161 -2.53 20.04 27.18
C GLU A 161 -3.21 21.27 27.79
N LEU A 162 -4.45 21.56 27.38
CA LEU A 162 -5.25 22.63 27.97
C LEU A 162 -6.27 22.02 28.94
N TRP A 163 -6.28 22.49 30.18
CA TRP A 163 -7.09 21.99 31.28
C TRP A 163 -8.00 23.08 31.85
N ALA A 164 -9.19 22.72 32.31
CA ALA A 164 -10.13 23.64 32.95
C ALA A 164 -10.99 22.92 34.01
N PRO A 165 -11.56 23.62 35.01
CA PRO A 165 -12.42 23.04 36.05
C PRO A 165 -13.85 22.80 35.54
N LYS A 166 -13.98 22.17 34.37
CA LYS A 166 -15.23 21.71 33.80
C LYS A 166 -15.07 20.28 33.27
N PRO A 167 -16.16 19.51 33.11
CA PRO A 167 -16.09 18.20 32.48
C PRO A 167 -15.37 18.29 31.12
N SER A 168 -14.53 17.29 30.83
CA SER A 168 -13.90 17.15 29.52
C SER A 168 -14.99 17.14 28.43
N PRO A 169 -14.78 17.78 27.26
CA PRO A 169 -15.78 17.82 26.19
C PRO A 169 -16.08 16.45 25.58
N GLY A 170 -15.52 15.36 26.13
CA GLY A 170 -15.72 14.01 25.63
C GLY A 170 -15.27 13.90 24.19
N ALA A 171 -14.05 14.32 23.84
CA ALA A 171 -13.70 14.23 22.42
C ALA A 171 -13.50 12.78 22.00
N LEU A 172 -14.09 12.51 20.86
CA LEU A 172 -14.06 11.27 20.15
C LEU A 172 -13.33 11.56 18.85
N ALA A 173 -12.25 10.85 18.57
CA ALA A 173 -11.57 10.90 17.29
C ALA A 173 -11.93 9.64 16.50
N LEU A 174 -12.21 9.83 15.20
CA LEU A 174 -12.41 8.73 14.26
C LEU A 174 -11.16 8.64 13.39
N GLY A 175 -10.45 7.52 13.48
CA GLY A 175 -9.26 7.27 12.68
C GLY A 175 -9.57 7.00 11.21
N PRO A 176 -8.58 6.49 10.46
CA PRO A 176 -8.78 5.98 9.11
C PRO A 176 -9.94 4.98 9.03
N VAL A 177 -10.86 5.19 8.09
CA VAL A 177 -11.94 4.25 7.78
C VAL A 177 -11.74 3.73 6.37
N TRP A 178 -11.84 2.42 6.17
CA TRP A 178 -11.57 1.78 4.88
C TRP A 178 -12.57 0.67 4.59
N ALA A 179 -12.99 0.55 3.33
CA ALA A 179 -14.02 -0.39 2.89
C ALA A 179 -13.83 -0.86 1.44
N LEU A 180 -12.59 -1.09 0.97
CA LEU A 180 -12.32 -1.35 -0.45
C LEU A 180 -12.78 -2.73 -0.94
N TYR A 181 -12.11 -3.80 -0.50
CA TYR A 181 -12.40 -5.19 -0.88
C TYR A 181 -13.04 -5.99 0.26
N GLY A 182 -12.54 -5.84 1.49
CA GLY A 182 -12.98 -6.60 2.67
C GLY A 182 -14.12 -5.95 3.44
N ASP A 183 -14.23 -6.20 4.74
CA ASP A 183 -15.16 -5.47 5.59
C ASP A 183 -14.82 -3.98 5.67
N LEU A 184 -15.81 -3.14 5.98
CA LEU A 184 -15.50 -1.78 6.42
C LEU A 184 -14.92 -1.83 7.81
N ARG A 185 -13.78 -1.18 8.03
CA ARG A 185 -13.10 -1.14 9.32
C ARG A 185 -12.62 0.28 9.63
N GLY A 186 -12.42 0.55 10.91
CA GLY A 186 -11.87 1.81 11.40
C GLY A 186 -11.56 1.73 12.88
N ASP A 187 -11.04 2.81 13.44
CA ASP A 187 -10.74 2.93 14.86
C ASP A 187 -11.32 4.21 15.45
N VAL A 188 -11.60 4.17 16.75
CA VAL A 188 -12.03 5.31 17.55
C VAL A 188 -11.14 5.48 18.77
N SER A 189 -10.84 6.72 19.08
CA SER A 189 -9.96 7.09 20.19
C SER A 189 -10.44 8.33 20.92
N ASP A 190 -9.89 8.60 22.10
CA ASP A 190 -10.23 9.75 22.93
C ASP A 190 -9.45 11.02 22.53
N LEU A 191 -9.59 12.08 23.34
CA LEU A 191 -8.83 13.33 23.21
C LEU A 191 -7.31 13.13 23.11
N ARG A 192 -6.76 12.09 23.75
CA ARG A 192 -5.34 11.78 23.76
C ARG A 192 -4.96 10.80 22.65
N PHE A 193 -5.89 10.45 21.78
CA PHE A 193 -5.75 9.40 20.78
C PHE A 193 -5.49 8.02 21.41
N ASP A 194 -5.93 7.80 22.66
CA ASP A 194 -5.97 6.48 23.29
C ASP A 194 -7.21 5.70 22.80
N PRO A 195 -7.11 4.40 22.51
CA PRO A 195 -8.24 3.64 21.97
C PRO A 195 -9.46 3.61 22.91
N LEU A 196 -10.67 3.76 22.34
CA LEU A 196 -11.92 3.75 23.10
C LEU A 196 -12.78 2.51 22.79
N ALA A 197 -13.05 1.71 23.82
CA ALA A 197 -13.92 0.54 23.73
C ALA A 197 -15.40 0.87 23.94
N GLY A 198 -16.31 0.10 23.32
CA GLY A 198 -17.75 0.22 23.52
C GLY A 198 -18.38 1.51 22.97
N VAL A 199 -17.67 2.23 22.09
CA VAL A 199 -18.21 3.39 21.38
C VAL A 199 -19.26 2.92 20.38
N GLY A 200 -20.42 3.60 20.36
CA GLY A 200 -21.47 3.34 19.39
C GLY A 200 -21.04 3.85 18.01
N VAL A 201 -20.85 2.95 17.05
CA VAL A 201 -20.51 3.32 15.68
C VAL A 201 -21.67 2.94 14.76
N ARG A 202 -22.14 3.89 13.96
CA ARG A 202 -23.23 3.72 13.00
C ARG A 202 -22.73 3.99 11.61
N LEU A 203 -23.12 3.14 10.67
CA LEU A 203 -22.94 3.35 9.25
C LEU A 203 -24.24 3.90 8.67
N ARG A 204 -24.17 5.01 7.95
CA ARG A 204 -25.35 5.67 7.36
C ARG A 204 -25.14 6.00 5.89
N VAL A 205 -26.23 6.17 5.16
CA VAL A 205 -26.22 6.82 3.85
C VAL A 205 -26.07 8.31 4.06
N ALA A 206 -25.05 8.93 3.47
CA ALA A 206 -24.65 10.30 3.79
C ALA A 206 -25.73 11.34 3.43
N GLU A 207 -26.49 11.11 2.36
CA GLU A 207 -27.51 12.03 1.87
C GLU A 207 -28.83 11.93 2.65
N SER A 208 -29.28 10.71 2.97
CA SER A 208 -30.55 10.47 3.67
C SER A 208 -30.42 10.42 5.20
N GLN A 209 -29.18 10.28 5.70
CA GLN A 209 -28.86 9.98 7.11
C GLN A 209 -29.50 8.69 7.64
N GLU A 210 -30.01 7.83 6.75
CA GLU A 210 -30.57 6.54 7.11
C GLU A 210 -29.48 5.63 7.66
N THR A 211 -29.70 5.00 8.82
CA THR A 211 -28.74 4.08 9.41
C THR A 211 -28.85 2.72 8.74
N VAL A 212 -27.76 2.31 8.08
CA VAL A 212 -27.61 1.02 7.41
C VAL A 212 -27.30 -0.08 8.44
N ALA A 213 -26.40 0.21 9.37
CA ALA A 213 -26.00 -0.72 10.42
C ALA A 213 -25.40 0.00 11.63
N GLY A 214 -25.31 -0.70 12.77
CA GLY A 214 -24.61 -0.26 13.96
C GLY A 214 -23.69 -1.34 14.50
N THR A 215 -22.60 -0.94 15.14
CA THR A 215 -21.65 -1.81 15.83
C THR A 215 -21.06 -1.08 17.04
N LEU A 216 -20.28 -1.80 17.85
CA LEU A 216 -19.49 -1.23 18.94
C LEU A 216 -18.00 -1.38 18.65
N SER A 217 -17.19 -0.42 19.11
CA SER A 217 -15.74 -0.59 19.08
C SER A 217 -15.26 -1.65 20.08
N ALA A 218 -14.22 -2.40 19.70
CA ALA A 218 -13.53 -3.40 20.50
C ALA A 218 -12.60 -2.76 21.54
N GLU A 219 -11.94 -3.58 22.36
CA GLU A 219 -11.03 -3.11 23.42
C GLU A 219 -9.86 -2.26 22.90
N ASP A 220 -9.41 -2.55 21.68
CA ASP A 220 -8.34 -1.82 20.99
C ASP A 220 -8.85 -0.62 20.18
N GLY A 221 -10.11 -0.21 20.40
CA GLY A 221 -10.75 0.91 19.71
C GLY A 221 -11.22 0.61 18.29
N THR A 222 -10.98 -0.59 17.75
CA THR A 222 -11.35 -0.92 16.37
C THR A 222 -12.83 -1.25 16.23
N PHE A 223 -13.43 -0.97 15.07
CA PHE A 223 -14.77 -1.39 14.72
C PHE A 223 -14.83 -1.99 13.31
N ARG A 224 -15.88 -2.77 13.04
CA ARG A 224 -16.07 -3.47 11.77
C ARG A 224 -17.55 -3.50 11.35
N PHE A 225 -17.81 -3.29 10.07
CA PHE A 225 -19.08 -3.62 9.41
C PHE A 225 -18.83 -4.64 8.29
N ALA A 226 -19.58 -5.74 8.32
CA ALA A 226 -19.41 -6.81 7.34
C ALA A 226 -19.68 -6.32 5.90
N ARG A 227 -18.93 -6.85 4.92
CA ARG A 227 -19.08 -6.49 3.50
C ARG A 227 -20.53 -6.56 2.99
N GLY A 228 -21.28 -7.59 3.36
CA GLY A 228 -22.68 -7.74 2.93
C GLY A 228 -23.62 -6.60 3.37
N VAL A 229 -23.27 -5.84 4.41
CA VAL A 229 -23.99 -4.61 4.80
C VAL A 229 -23.78 -3.51 3.76
N LEU A 230 -22.56 -3.38 3.25
CA LEU A 230 -22.19 -2.39 2.23
C LEU A 230 -22.84 -2.73 0.89
N ASP A 231 -22.87 -4.02 0.54
CA ASP A 231 -23.44 -4.50 -0.72
C ASP A 231 -24.95 -4.27 -0.83
N GLY A 232 -25.63 -4.08 0.30
CA GLY A 232 -27.05 -3.70 0.35
C GLY A 232 -27.33 -2.22 0.08
N VAL A 233 -26.30 -1.39 -0.02
CA VAL A 233 -26.41 0.06 -0.28
C VAL A 233 -26.18 0.34 -1.76
N ALA A 234 -26.87 1.34 -2.30
CA ALA A 234 -26.73 1.74 -3.70
C ALA A 234 -25.26 2.07 -4.06
N PRO A 235 -24.73 1.57 -5.19
CA PRO A 235 -23.32 1.75 -5.58
C PRO A 235 -22.86 3.20 -5.67
N GLU A 236 -23.76 4.15 -5.93
CA GLU A 236 -23.51 5.58 -6.08
C GLU A 236 -23.68 6.39 -4.78
N ALA A 237 -24.33 5.84 -3.75
CA ALA A 237 -24.68 6.57 -2.53
C ALA A 237 -23.52 6.67 -1.52
N ALA A 238 -22.99 7.87 -1.25
CA ALA A 238 -21.90 8.00 -0.30
C ALA A 238 -22.29 7.48 1.09
N LEU A 239 -21.34 6.85 1.79
CA LEU A 239 -21.56 6.39 3.16
C LEU A 239 -20.96 7.38 4.15
N GLU A 240 -21.47 7.34 5.37
CA GLU A 240 -20.94 8.09 6.49
C GLU A 240 -20.83 7.15 7.70
N VAL A 241 -19.62 7.01 8.23
CA VAL A 241 -19.42 6.39 9.54
C VAL A 241 -19.56 7.47 10.59
N VAL A 242 -20.44 7.24 11.56
CA VAL A 242 -20.72 8.14 12.66
C VAL A 242 -20.41 7.41 13.96
N ALA A 243 -19.43 7.90 14.70
CA ALA A 243 -19.12 7.42 16.04
C ALA A 243 -19.73 8.37 17.07
N GLU A 244 -20.33 7.81 18.12
CA GLU A 244 -20.97 8.54 19.20
C GLU A 244 -20.55 7.97 20.56
N HIS A 245 -20.07 8.86 21.44
CA HIS A 245 -19.67 8.52 22.79
C HIS A 245 -19.94 9.69 23.74
N ASN A 246 -20.64 9.44 24.86
CA ASN A 246 -20.95 10.44 25.90
C ASN A 246 -21.53 11.77 25.38
N GLY A 247 -22.36 11.72 24.33
CA GLY A 247 -22.99 12.90 23.71
C GLY A 247 -22.13 13.60 22.66
N THR A 248 -20.89 13.18 22.46
CA THR A 248 -20.03 13.67 21.38
C THR A 248 -20.17 12.78 20.16
N ILE A 249 -20.30 13.41 19.00
CA ILE A 249 -20.48 12.75 17.71
C ILE A 249 -19.37 13.21 16.77
N VAL A 250 -18.69 12.27 16.15
CA VAL A 250 -17.80 12.52 15.00
C VAL A 250 -18.20 11.64 13.84
N SER A 251 -17.94 12.12 12.63
CA SER A 251 -18.24 11.36 11.44
C SER A 251 -17.18 11.50 10.36
N ARG A 252 -17.15 10.50 9.47
CA ARG A 252 -16.33 10.47 8.28
C ARG A 252 -17.14 9.95 7.11
N LYS A 253 -17.13 10.72 6.02
CA LYS A 253 -17.70 10.29 4.74
C LYS A 253 -16.76 9.32 4.03
N ILE A 254 -17.35 8.35 3.34
CA ILE A 254 -16.69 7.39 2.49
C ILE A 254 -17.30 7.55 1.09
N PRO A 255 -16.54 8.13 0.15
CA PRO A 255 -17.04 8.36 -1.19
C PRO A 255 -17.24 7.03 -1.93
N PRO A 256 -18.14 6.97 -2.94
CA PRO A 256 -18.39 5.79 -3.77
C PRO A 256 -17.15 5.00 -4.20
N GLU A 257 -16.12 5.71 -4.62
CA GLU A 257 -14.88 5.20 -5.17
C GLU A 257 -14.04 4.45 -4.11
N GLU A 258 -14.24 4.77 -2.82
CA GLU A 258 -13.55 4.12 -1.69
C GLU A 258 -14.40 3.01 -1.04
N ARG A 259 -15.68 2.86 -1.44
CA ARG A 259 -16.60 1.86 -0.86
C ARG A 259 -16.48 0.48 -1.47
N ARG A 260 -15.97 0.40 -2.70
CA ARG A 260 -15.89 -0.87 -3.41
C ARG A 260 -14.81 -0.85 -4.47
N PHE A 261 -13.92 -1.82 -4.36
CA PHE A 261 -12.97 -2.17 -5.39
C PHE A 261 -12.92 -3.69 -5.47
N GLU A 262 -13.20 -4.24 -6.65
CA GLU A 262 -13.05 -5.67 -6.91
C GLU A 262 -11.64 -5.93 -7.41
N PRO A 263 -10.79 -6.64 -6.64
CA PRO A 263 -9.43 -6.93 -7.06
C PRO A 263 -9.39 -7.75 -8.34
N VAL A 264 -8.37 -7.50 -9.16
CA VAL A 264 -8.07 -8.34 -10.31
C VAL A 264 -7.79 -9.76 -9.82
N ARG A 265 -8.36 -10.73 -10.54
CA ARG A 265 -8.21 -12.17 -10.29
C ARG A 265 -8.05 -12.89 -11.61
N TYR A 266 -6.86 -13.40 -11.87
CA TYR A 266 -6.55 -14.15 -13.07
C TYR A 266 -6.94 -15.62 -12.93
N ARG A 267 -7.46 -16.19 -14.02
CA ARG A 267 -7.76 -17.62 -14.05
C ARG A 267 -6.45 -18.41 -14.07
N PRO A 268 -6.24 -19.45 -13.27
CA PRO A 268 -5.09 -20.30 -13.44
C PRO A 268 -5.07 -20.91 -14.85
N ILE A 269 -3.94 -20.84 -15.55
CA ILE A 269 -3.79 -21.56 -16.81
C ILE A 269 -3.70 -23.06 -16.50
N PRO A 270 -4.57 -23.90 -17.10
CA PRO A 270 -4.57 -25.34 -16.89
C PRO A 270 -3.34 -25.97 -17.55
N THR A 271 -2.69 -26.91 -16.86
CA THR A 271 -1.63 -27.74 -17.46
C THR A 271 -2.18 -28.97 -18.18
N GLN A 272 -3.38 -29.42 -17.81
CA GLN A 272 -4.08 -30.51 -18.49
C GLN A 272 -5.60 -30.35 -18.40
N GLN A 273 -6.29 -30.71 -19.48
CA GLN A 273 -7.74 -30.88 -19.50
C GLN A 273 -8.14 -32.18 -20.17
N VAL A 274 -9.09 -32.87 -19.55
CA VAL A 274 -9.57 -34.15 -20.09
C VAL A 274 -10.34 -33.92 -21.39
N GLY A 275 -9.92 -34.66 -22.42
CA GLY A 275 -10.50 -34.61 -23.76
C GLY A 275 -9.82 -33.63 -24.72
N LEU A 276 -8.78 -32.90 -24.30
CA LEU A 276 -8.01 -32.00 -25.17
C LEU A 276 -6.55 -32.47 -25.31
N GLY A 277 -6.00 -32.40 -26.52
CA GLY A 277 -4.57 -32.62 -26.75
C GLY A 277 -3.71 -31.46 -26.24
N SER A 278 -4.22 -30.23 -26.38
CA SER A 278 -3.72 -29.03 -25.71
C SER A 278 -4.89 -28.15 -25.29
N ALA A 279 -4.83 -27.63 -24.06
CA ALA A 279 -5.78 -26.67 -23.53
C ALA A 279 -5.30 -25.22 -23.70
N VAL A 280 -4.08 -25.00 -24.20
CA VAL A 280 -3.46 -23.68 -24.37
C VAL A 280 -2.96 -23.53 -25.80
N MET A 281 -3.16 -22.35 -26.37
CA MET A 281 -2.70 -21.97 -27.69
C MET A 281 -2.06 -20.59 -27.64
N SER A 282 -0.84 -20.45 -28.14
CA SER A 282 -0.20 -19.13 -28.27
C SER A 282 -0.73 -18.41 -29.50
N LEU A 283 -0.91 -17.10 -29.38
CA LEU A 283 -1.16 -16.18 -30.50
C LEU A 283 0.08 -15.34 -30.84
N ASN A 284 1.25 -15.65 -30.28
CA ASN A 284 2.51 -15.01 -30.68
C ASN A 284 2.80 -15.29 -32.15
N GLY A 285 3.44 -14.33 -32.82
CA GLY A 285 3.81 -14.42 -34.24
C GLY A 285 3.50 -13.13 -34.98
N GLU A 286 3.18 -13.27 -36.26
CA GLU A 286 2.86 -12.14 -37.14
C GLU A 286 1.40 -11.71 -36.98
N TRP A 287 1.19 -10.43 -36.73
CA TRP A 287 -0.08 -9.71 -36.64
C TRP A 287 -0.07 -8.60 -37.70
N GLN A 288 -1.10 -7.79 -37.73
CA GLN A 288 -1.19 -6.62 -38.61
C GLN A 288 -1.32 -5.35 -37.77
N ILE A 289 -0.70 -4.26 -38.23
CA ILE A 289 -0.79 -2.92 -37.64
C ILE A 289 -1.20 -1.89 -38.70
N ALA A 290 -1.92 -0.88 -38.25
CA ALA A 290 -2.51 0.17 -39.05
C ALA A 290 -2.45 1.50 -38.29
N ASP A 291 -1.83 2.51 -38.91
CA ASP A 291 -1.61 3.83 -38.31
C ASP A 291 -2.93 4.59 -38.08
N ASP A 292 -3.98 4.26 -38.85
CA ASP A 292 -5.34 4.83 -38.76
C ASP A 292 -6.39 3.70 -38.75
N PRO A 293 -7.21 3.56 -37.70
CA PRO A 293 -8.28 2.55 -37.67
C PRO A 293 -9.33 2.67 -38.77
N ASP A 294 -9.52 3.87 -39.35
CA ASP A 294 -10.55 4.15 -40.35
C ASP A 294 -10.05 3.96 -41.80
N ASP A 295 -8.74 3.96 -42.04
CA ASP A 295 -8.09 3.65 -43.34
C ASP A 295 -6.84 2.79 -43.13
N PRO A 296 -6.99 1.48 -42.87
CA PRO A 296 -5.99 0.78 -42.09
C PRO A 296 -4.67 0.42 -42.81
N GLY A 297 -4.57 0.51 -44.14
CA GLY A 297 -3.28 0.32 -44.84
C GLY A 297 -2.35 -0.77 -44.27
N TRP A 298 -2.90 -1.94 -43.93
CA TRP A 298 -2.30 -2.91 -42.98
C TRP A 298 -0.85 -3.31 -43.31
N LYS A 299 0.02 -3.32 -42.30
CA LYS A 299 1.43 -3.73 -42.37
C LYS A 299 1.73 -4.88 -41.39
N PRO A 300 2.72 -5.75 -41.65
CA PRO A 300 3.08 -6.82 -40.73
C PRO A 300 3.63 -6.29 -39.39
N PHE A 301 3.17 -6.85 -38.28
CA PHE A 301 3.61 -6.49 -36.93
C PHE A 301 3.87 -7.74 -36.11
N ARG A 302 5.06 -7.89 -35.53
CA ARG A 302 5.41 -9.06 -34.72
C ARG A 302 4.97 -8.86 -33.27
N VAL A 303 4.34 -9.90 -32.72
CA VAL A 303 3.92 -10.00 -31.33
C VAL A 303 4.57 -11.24 -30.69
N PRO A 304 5.18 -11.14 -29.51
CA PRO A 304 5.39 -9.91 -28.75
C PRO A 304 6.36 -8.95 -29.44
N GLY A 305 6.15 -7.65 -29.28
CA GLY A 305 6.93 -6.62 -29.93
C GLY A 305 6.40 -5.21 -29.66
N GLN A 306 7.31 -4.25 -29.74
CA GLN A 306 7.03 -2.82 -29.67
C GLN A 306 7.06 -2.19 -31.05
N TRP A 307 6.25 -1.16 -31.27
CA TRP A 307 6.09 -0.59 -32.60
C TRP A 307 7.33 0.17 -33.09
N VAL A 308 8.04 0.90 -32.23
CA VAL A 308 9.22 1.70 -32.59
C VAL A 308 10.37 0.80 -33.01
N GLN A 309 10.62 -0.29 -32.28
CA GLN A 309 11.64 -1.30 -32.58
C GLN A 309 11.36 -2.04 -33.89
N GLN A 310 10.13 -1.98 -34.39
CA GLN A 310 9.73 -2.54 -35.68
C GLN A 310 9.61 -1.49 -36.78
N GLY A 311 10.02 -0.24 -36.52
CA GLY A 311 10.08 0.83 -37.51
C GLY A 311 8.80 1.66 -37.63
N TYR A 312 7.87 1.54 -36.68
CA TYR A 312 6.64 2.33 -36.64
C TYR A 312 6.78 3.48 -35.64
N ASP A 313 6.89 4.71 -36.16
CA ASP A 313 6.89 5.94 -35.37
C ASP A 313 5.47 6.50 -35.31
N LEU A 314 4.71 6.05 -34.30
CA LEU A 314 3.28 6.36 -34.16
C LEU A 314 3.07 7.39 -33.04
N PRO A 315 2.13 8.34 -33.20
CA PRO A 315 1.83 9.34 -32.18
C PRO A 315 1.14 8.70 -30.96
N GLN A 316 1.42 9.22 -29.76
CA GLN A 316 0.85 8.67 -28.51
C GLN A 316 -0.64 8.98 -28.32
N ASP A 317 -1.10 10.12 -28.85
CA ASP A 317 -2.43 10.69 -28.65
C ASP A 317 -3.47 10.23 -29.69
N ARG A 318 -3.07 9.40 -30.66
CA ARG A 318 -3.99 8.87 -31.69
C ARG A 318 -4.24 7.38 -31.55
N PRO A 319 -5.45 6.93 -31.89
CA PRO A 319 -5.75 5.52 -32.01
C PRO A 319 -4.92 4.84 -33.12
N VAL A 320 -4.42 3.65 -32.82
CA VAL A 320 -3.72 2.73 -33.75
C VAL A 320 -4.51 1.43 -33.79
N ALA A 321 -4.69 0.85 -34.96
CA ALA A 321 -5.36 -0.44 -35.11
C ALA A 321 -4.36 -1.59 -35.22
N VAL A 322 -4.62 -2.67 -34.48
CA VAL A 322 -3.83 -3.91 -34.50
C VAL A 322 -4.79 -5.09 -34.64
N ALA A 323 -4.49 -6.04 -35.54
CA ALA A 323 -5.39 -7.15 -35.81
C ALA A 323 -4.68 -8.49 -35.97
N ARG A 324 -5.40 -9.57 -35.67
CA ARG A 324 -4.94 -10.95 -35.86
C ARG A 324 -6.09 -11.87 -36.23
N GLU A 325 -5.87 -12.66 -37.27
CA GLU A 325 -6.71 -13.82 -37.58
C GLU A 325 -6.06 -15.10 -37.05
N PHE A 326 -6.88 -16.00 -36.51
CA PHE A 326 -6.43 -17.28 -35.97
C PHE A 326 -7.57 -18.31 -35.96
N GLU A 327 -7.23 -19.59 -36.08
CA GLU A 327 -8.21 -20.67 -35.96
C GLU A 327 -8.25 -21.21 -34.53
N ILE A 328 -9.43 -21.21 -33.92
CA ILE A 328 -9.63 -21.86 -32.62
C ILE A 328 -9.88 -23.35 -32.87
N PRO A 329 -9.22 -24.30 -32.17
CA PRO A 329 -9.43 -25.72 -32.41
C PRO A 329 -10.90 -26.14 -32.22
N ARG A 330 -11.47 -26.89 -33.18
CA ARG A 330 -12.84 -27.45 -33.07
C ARG A 330 -13.07 -28.24 -31.78
N ALA A 331 -12.03 -28.89 -31.24
CA ALA A 331 -12.10 -29.64 -29.99
C ALA A 331 -12.47 -28.77 -28.76
N TRP A 332 -12.32 -27.45 -28.85
CA TRP A 332 -12.68 -26.51 -27.79
C TRP A 332 -14.18 -26.14 -27.80
N GLN A 333 -14.97 -26.69 -28.73
CA GLN A 333 -16.42 -26.49 -28.75
C GLN A 333 -17.05 -26.88 -27.39
N GLY A 334 -17.89 -25.99 -26.85
CA GLY A 334 -18.57 -26.19 -25.56
C GLY A 334 -17.67 -26.02 -24.32
N ARG A 335 -16.44 -25.55 -24.51
CA ARG A 335 -15.55 -25.11 -23.42
C ARG A 335 -15.69 -23.61 -23.22
N ARG A 336 -15.30 -23.12 -22.03
CA ARG A 336 -15.05 -21.69 -21.84
C ARG A 336 -13.72 -21.36 -22.50
N ILE A 337 -13.60 -20.23 -23.17
CA ILE A 337 -12.39 -19.85 -23.91
C ILE A 337 -11.94 -18.48 -23.42
N ILE A 338 -10.74 -18.43 -22.86
CA ILE A 338 -10.16 -17.22 -22.28
C ILE A 338 -9.04 -16.71 -23.18
N LEU A 339 -9.09 -15.43 -23.51
CA LEU A 339 -8.02 -14.67 -24.15
C LEU A 339 -7.24 -13.92 -23.08
N ARG A 340 -5.92 -14.11 -23.05
CA ARG A 340 -5.00 -13.38 -22.18
C ARG A 340 -3.89 -12.72 -22.97
N PHE A 341 -3.71 -11.43 -22.71
CA PHE A 341 -2.49 -10.68 -22.99
C PHE A 341 -1.70 -10.60 -21.69
N ASP A 342 -0.43 -10.99 -21.68
CA ASP A 342 0.36 -10.93 -20.44
C ASP A 342 0.87 -9.51 -20.12
N ALA A 343 0.96 -8.64 -21.14
CA ALA A 343 1.09 -7.18 -21.06
C ALA A 343 0.80 -6.56 -22.44
N ILE A 344 0.30 -5.33 -22.44
CA ILE A 344 -0.07 -4.55 -23.63
C ILE A 344 -0.03 -3.06 -23.29
N HIS A 345 0.68 -2.27 -24.10
CA HIS A 345 0.94 -0.85 -23.84
C HIS A 345 -0.03 0.06 -24.58
N GLY A 346 -0.74 0.87 -23.78
CA GLY A 346 -1.79 1.77 -24.23
C GLY A 346 -3.19 1.30 -23.84
N GLY A 347 -4.09 2.27 -23.71
CA GLY A 347 -5.51 2.02 -23.55
C GLY A 347 -6.08 1.33 -24.77
N THR A 348 -6.58 0.12 -24.58
CA THR A 348 -6.94 -0.77 -25.68
C THR A 348 -8.41 -1.15 -25.63
N ARG A 349 -9.13 -0.94 -26.73
CA ARG A 349 -10.46 -1.53 -26.99
C ARG A 349 -10.30 -2.85 -27.73
N TYR A 350 -10.98 -3.89 -27.29
CA TYR A 350 -10.86 -5.25 -27.82
C TYR A 350 -12.15 -5.69 -28.50
N ARG A 351 -12.06 -6.21 -29.73
CA ARG A 351 -13.20 -6.75 -30.48
C ARG A 351 -12.88 -8.12 -31.08
N LEU A 352 -13.75 -9.11 -30.89
CA LEU A 352 -13.62 -10.43 -31.51
C LEU A 352 -14.78 -10.69 -32.46
N ASN A 353 -14.51 -11.00 -33.72
CA ASN A 353 -15.50 -11.25 -34.75
C ASN A 353 -16.55 -10.13 -34.85
N GLY A 354 -16.14 -8.88 -34.58
CA GLY A 354 -17.01 -7.70 -34.53
C GLY A 354 -17.78 -7.48 -33.22
N HIS A 355 -17.66 -8.37 -32.24
CA HIS A 355 -18.25 -8.20 -30.90
C HIS A 355 -17.30 -7.42 -29.99
N ASP A 356 -17.81 -6.40 -29.28
CA ASP A 356 -17.03 -5.65 -28.30
C ASP A 356 -16.79 -6.49 -27.04
N LEU A 357 -15.53 -6.63 -26.63
CA LEU A 357 -15.15 -7.35 -25.40
C LEU A 357 -14.96 -6.37 -24.22
N GLY A 358 -14.47 -5.16 -24.49
CA GLY A 358 -14.25 -4.14 -23.47
C GLY A 358 -13.00 -3.29 -23.70
N TYR A 359 -12.62 -2.52 -22.67
CA TYR A 359 -11.48 -1.61 -22.65
C TYR A 359 -10.59 -1.86 -21.42
N SER A 360 -9.26 -1.69 -21.55
CA SER A 360 -8.30 -1.82 -20.44
C SER A 360 -7.06 -0.94 -20.61
N GLU A 361 -6.46 -0.53 -19.48
CA GLU A 361 -5.20 0.23 -19.37
C GLU A 361 -4.19 -0.44 -18.39
N ASN A 362 -4.14 -1.77 -18.33
CA ASN A 362 -3.34 -2.48 -17.33
C ASN A 362 -1.82 -2.55 -17.59
N LEU A 363 -1.36 -2.03 -18.74
CA LEU A 363 0.05 -1.92 -19.17
C LEU A 363 0.86 -3.22 -18.94
N PHE A 364 1.61 -3.27 -17.83
CA PHE A 364 2.55 -4.35 -17.46
C PHE A 364 1.92 -5.57 -16.78
N THR A 365 0.60 -5.60 -16.63
CA THR A 365 -0.09 -6.73 -15.99
C THR A 365 -1.09 -7.37 -16.95
N PRO A 366 -1.42 -8.66 -16.77
CA PRO A 366 -2.27 -9.34 -17.72
C PRO A 366 -3.66 -8.72 -17.90
N VAL A 367 -4.22 -8.87 -19.09
CA VAL A 367 -5.62 -8.55 -19.42
C VAL A 367 -6.31 -9.82 -19.90
N GLU A 368 -7.45 -10.14 -19.29
CA GLU A 368 -8.24 -11.34 -19.62
C GLU A 368 -9.62 -11.01 -20.14
N TRP A 369 -10.04 -11.73 -21.19
CA TRP A 369 -11.40 -11.72 -21.70
C TRP A 369 -11.94 -13.14 -21.77
N ASP A 370 -13.14 -13.37 -21.25
CA ASP A 370 -13.92 -14.56 -21.59
C ASP A 370 -14.55 -14.33 -22.97
N ILE A 371 -14.04 -15.03 -23.98
CA ILE A 371 -14.45 -14.87 -25.37
C ILE A 371 -15.41 -15.96 -25.83
N THR A 372 -15.90 -16.80 -24.91
CA THR A 372 -16.68 -18.01 -25.23
C THR A 372 -17.84 -17.74 -26.18
N ASP A 373 -18.59 -16.66 -25.94
CA ASP A 373 -19.82 -16.36 -26.70
C ASP A 373 -19.54 -15.73 -28.08
N ALA A 374 -18.38 -15.10 -28.25
CA ALA A 374 -17.97 -14.47 -29.51
C ALA A 374 -17.07 -15.38 -30.38
N ALA A 375 -16.43 -16.37 -29.75
CA ALA A 375 -15.52 -17.31 -30.39
C ALA A 375 -16.26 -18.32 -31.28
N ARG A 376 -15.62 -18.72 -32.38
CA ARG A 376 -16.11 -19.72 -33.34
C ARG A 376 -15.12 -20.88 -33.44
N PRO A 377 -15.22 -21.92 -32.59
CA PRO A 377 -14.33 -23.07 -32.65
C PRO A 377 -14.45 -23.84 -33.99
N GLY A 378 -13.29 -24.17 -34.58
CA GLY A 378 -13.19 -24.82 -35.88
C GLY A 378 -13.32 -23.88 -37.08
N GLU A 379 -13.30 -22.56 -36.84
CA GLU A 379 -13.35 -21.51 -37.85
C GLU A 379 -12.24 -20.48 -37.61
N VAL A 380 -11.96 -19.67 -38.63
CA VAL A 380 -11.09 -18.50 -38.50
C VAL A 380 -11.84 -17.43 -37.72
N ASN A 381 -11.19 -16.94 -36.66
CA ASN A 381 -11.64 -15.84 -35.82
C ASN A 381 -10.75 -14.62 -36.08
N ARG A 382 -11.33 -13.43 -36.00
CA ARG A 382 -10.60 -12.16 -36.16
C ARG A 382 -10.69 -11.33 -34.88
N LEU A 383 -9.53 -10.98 -34.33
CA LEU A 383 -9.38 -10.08 -33.19
C LEU A 383 -8.89 -8.73 -33.70
N ASP A 384 -9.63 -7.67 -33.40
CA ASP A 384 -9.31 -6.29 -33.71
C ASP A 384 -9.10 -5.50 -32.42
N LEU A 385 -8.01 -4.74 -32.36
CA LEU A 385 -7.63 -3.89 -31.25
C LEU A 385 -7.55 -2.43 -31.73
N THR A 386 -8.02 -1.51 -30.91
CA THR A 386 -7.80 -0.07 -31.10
C THR A 386 -7.09 0.48 -29.88
N MET A 387 -5.88 1.00 -30.07
CA MET A 387 -4.92 1.30 -29.00
C MET A 387 -4.55 2.79 -29.01
N THR A 388 -4.57 3.45 -27.86
CA THR A 388 -4.06 4.82 -27.67
C THR A 388 -3.11 4.84 -26.48
N VAL A 389 -1.92 5.45 -26.60
CA VAL A 389 -0.91 5.41 -25.52
C VAL A 389 -1.15 6.50 -24.48
N ASP A 390 -1.46 7.74 -24.88
CA ASP A 390 -1.71 8.85 -23.95
C ASP A 390 -3.01 8.61 -23.16
N THR A 391 -2.84 7.95 -22.03
CA THR A 391 -3.88 7.53 -21.11
C THR A 391 -3.53 7.94 -19.69
N LEU A 392 -4.50 7.87 -18.77
CA LEU A 392 -4.23 8.14 -17.37
C LEU A 392 -3.18 7.17 -16.83
N SER A 393 -3.30 5.88 -17.14
CA SER A 393 -2.37 4.85 -16.66
C SER A 393 -0.95 5.03 -17.22
N GLU A 394 -0.82 5.46 -18.47
CA GLU A 394 0.49 5.82 -19.04
C GLU A 394 1.11 7.03 -18.32
N ARG A 395 0.32 8.07 -18.01
CA ARG A 395 0.82 9.23 -17.27
C ARG A 395 1.24 8.90 -15.84
N LEU A 396 0.50 8.02 -15.15
CA LEU A 396 0.84 7.57 -13.79
C LEU A 396 2.07 6.66 -13.77
N SER A 397 2.25 5.82 -14.80
CA SER A 397 3.41 4.94 -14.91
C SER A 397 4.66 5.62 -15.46
N TYR A 398 4.49 6.70 -16.22
CA TYR A 398 5.54 7.42 -16.94
C TYR A 398 6.37 6.50 -17.86
N SER A 399 5.76 5.45 -18.41
CA SER A 399 6.51 4.34 -19.01
C SER A 399 7.27 4.75 -20.29
N SER A 400 6.61 5.43 -21.21
CA SER A 400 7.20 5.97 -22.44
C SER A 400 8.22 7.08 -22.15
N GLY A 401 7.95 7.88 -21.11
CA GLY A 401 8.90 8.88 -20.64
C GLY A 401 10.19 8.26 -20.12
N TYR A 402 10.09 7.22 -19.29
CA TYR A 402 11.25 6.50 -18.73
C TYR A 402 12.01 5.71 -19.81
N ALA A 403 11.29 5.19 -20.81
CA ALA A 403 11.90 4.49 -21.93
C ALA A 403 12.55 5.42 -22.97
N PHE A 404 12.31 6.74 -22.90
CA PHE A 404 12.70 7.73 -23.91
C PHE A 404 12.16 7.47 -25.32
N HIS A 405 11.12 6.64 -25.45
CA HIS A 405 10.41 6.39 -26.70
C HIS A 405 8.99 5.89 -26.42
N ASN A 406 8.13 5.93 -27.44
CA ASN A 406 6.75 5.48 -27.35
C ASN A 406 6.68 3.95 -27.20
N LEU A 407 6.22 3.44 -26.05
CA LEU A 407 6.23 1.99 -25.74
C LEU A 407 5.10 1.17 -26.37
N GLY A 408 4.12 1.79 -27.03
CA GLY A 408 2.94 1.08 -27.51
C GLY A 408 3.21 -0.20 -28.31
N GLY A 409 2.22 -1.08 -28.30
CA GLY A 409 2.33 -2.43 -28.83
C GLY A 409 2.00 -3.49 -27.78
N ILE A 410 2.38 -4.74 -28.08
CA ILE A 410 2.06 -5.91 -27.26
C ILE A 410 3.40 -6.57 -26.93
N ASP A 411 4.02 -6.20 -25.83
CA ASP A 411 5.41 -6.57 -25.52
C ASP A 411 5.55 -7.92 -24.81
N ARG A 412 4.46 -8.51 -24.31
CA ARG A 412 4.45 -9.88 -23.77
C ARG A 412 3.52 -10.82 -24.52
N SER A 413 3.56 -12.09 -24.14
CA SER A 413 2.85 -13.16 -24.83
C SER A 413 1.33 -12.97 -24.86
N VAL A 414 0.71 -13.42 -25.94
CA VAL A 414 -0.74 -13.52 -26.10
C VAL A 414 -1.10 -14.99 -26.21
N ARG A 415 -2.13 -15.41 -25.48
CA ARG A 415 -2.53 -16.81 -25.40
C ARG A 415 -4.04 -16.95 -25.26
N LEU A 416 -4.53 -18.05 -25.83
CA LEU A 416 -5.86 -18.58 -25.58
C LEU A 416 -5.76 -19.82 -24.72
N PHE A 417 -6.72 -20.02 -23.84
CA PHE A 417 -6.87 -21.30 -23.15
C PHE A 417 -8.33 -21.68 -22.95
N ALA A 418 -8.61 -22.98 -23.12
CA ALA A 418 -9.92 -23.56 -22.87
C ALA A 418 -10.06 -23.90 -21.38
N LEU A 419 -11.27 -23.84 -20.84
CA LEU A 419 -11.64 -24.29 -19.50
C LEU A 419 -12.89 -25.19 -19.55
N PRO A 420 -13.00 -26.22 -18.70
CA PRO A 420 -14.26 -26.95 -18.51
C PRO A 420 -15.36 -26.04 -17.95
N ALA A 421 -16.61 -26.51 -18.00
CA ALA A 421 -17.75 -25.77 -17.46
C ALA A 421 -17.57 -25.47 -15.95
N LEU A 422 -17.20 -26.48 -15.16
CA LEU A 422 -16.71 -26.31 -13.80
C LEU A 422 -15.19 -26.17 -13.83
N HIS A 423 -14.66 -25.02 -13.41
CA HIS A 423 -13.22 -24.74 -13.40
C HIS A 423 -12.80 -23.89 -12.20
N VAL A 424 -11.50 -23.83 -11.93
CA VAL A 424 -10.92 -22.89 -10.98
C VAL A 424 -10.89 -21.49 -11.61
N ARG A 425 -11.74 -20.59 -11.13
CA ARG A 425 -11.83 -19.20 -11.57
C ARG A 425 -10.73 -18.32 -10.98
N ALA A 426 -10.28 -18.61 -9.76
CA ALA A 426 -9.16 -17.92 -9.11
C ALA A 426 -8.47 -18.87 -8.12
N LEU A 427 -7.16 -18.70 -7.96
CA LEU A 427 -6.32 -19.46 -7.02
C LEU A 427 -5.45 -18.46 -6.27
N ARG A 428 -5.65 -18.35 -4.95
CA ARG A 428 -4.70 -17.75 -4.03
C ARG A 428 -3.91 -18.86 -3.36
N LEU A 429 -2.58 -18.78 -3.41
CA LEU A 429 -1.69 -19.81 -2.90
C LEU A 429 -0.58 -19.20 -2.06
N ASN A 430 -0.43 -19.68 -0.83
CA ASN A 430 0.72 -19.39 0.02
C ASN A 430 1.37 -20.69 0.51
N ALA A 431 2.69 -20.78 0.37
CA ALA A 431 3.51 -21.85 0.92
C ALA A 431 4.39 -21.29 2.04
N GLY A 432 3.82 -21.23 3.24
CA GLY A 432 4.44 -20.68 4.44
C GLY A 432 5.25 -21.70 5.25
N LEU A 433 5.85 -21.23 6.36
CA LEU A 433 6.42 -22.08 7.41
C LEU A 433 5.68 -21.86 8.73
N GLY A 434 5.55 -22.94 9.52
CA GLY A 434 5.10 -22.85 10.91
C GLY A 434 6.10 -22.10 11.80
N ASP A 435 5.74 -21.89 13.07
CA ASP A 435 6.51 -21.04 14.00
C ASP A 435 7.92 -21.58 14.33
N THR A 436 8.15 -22.87 14.12
CA THR A 436 9.46 -23.51 14.30
C THR A 436 10.34 -23.48 13.04
N TYR A 437 9.84 -22.94 11.93
CA TYR A 437 10.48 -22.92 10.61
C TYR A 437 10.82 -24.30 10.02
N ARG A 438 10.26 -25.37 10.59
CA ARG A 438 10.52 -26.75 10.17
C ARG A 438 9.43 -27.30 9.25
N ASP A 439 8.17 -27.13 9.65
CA ASP A 439 7.04 -27.66 8.92
C ASP A 439 6.49 -26.62 7.95
N GLY A 440 6.12 -27.07 6.75
CA GLY A 440 5.48 -26.26 5.73
C GLY A 440 3.97 -26.14 5.98
N VAL A 441 3.41 -25.00 5.60
CA VAL A 441 1.96 -24.76 5.64
C VAL A 441 1.53 -24.28 4.27
N LEU A 442 0.75 -25.10 3.57
CA LEU A 442 0.07 -24.73 2.34
C LEU A 442 -1.30 -24.15 2.69
N ASP A 443 -1.51 -22.88 2.37
CA ASP A 443 -2.79 -22.19 2.48
C ASP A 443 -3.29 -21.84 1.06
N LEU A 444 -4.42 -22.43 0.67
CA LEU A 444 -5.06 -22.20 -0.61
C LEU A 444 -6.46 -21.64 -0.41
N SER A 445 -6.83 -20.65 -1.21
CA SER A 445 -8.23 -20.27 -1.45
C SER A 445 -8.52 -20.38 -2.95
N LEU A 446 -9.55 -21.13 -3.28
CA LEU A 446 -10.00 -21.36 -4.64
C LEU A 446 -11.39 -20.75 -4.80
N HIS A 447 -11.59 -20.00 -5.87
CA HIS A 447 -12.92 -19.65 -6.34
C HIS A 447 -13.21 -20.50 -7.56
N LEU A 448 -14.35 -21.18 -7.58
CA LEU A 448 -14.80 -22.06 -8.64
C LEU A 448 -15.96 -21.40 -9.38
N GLU A 449 -16.01 -21.60 -10.69
CA GLU A 449 -17.12 -21.16 -11.54
C GLU A 449 -17.68 -22.37 -12.27
N GLY A 450 -19.01 -22.55 -12.23
CA GLY A 450 -19.72 -23.69 -12.82
C GLY A 450 -20.36 -24.63 -11.79
N PRO A 451 -21.15 -25.62 -12.24
CA PRO A 451 -21.86 -26.56 -11.37
C PRO A 451 -20.89 -27.54 -10.69
N ALA A 452 -20.84 -27.48 -9.35
CA ALA A 452 -19.86 -28.18 -8.53
C ALA A 452 -20.40 -29.45 -7.83
N ASP A 453 -21.50 -30.03 -8.34
CA ASP A 453 -22.05 -31.29 -7.82
C ASP A 453 -21.01 -32.43 -7.87
N ASP A 454 -20.84 -33.13 -6.75
CA ASP A 454 -19.84 -34.20 -6.53
C ASP A 454 -18.41 -33.81 -6.98
N ALA A 455 -18.06 -32.54 -6.76
CA ALA A 455 -16.73 -32.03 -7.06
C ALA A 455 -15.78 -32.13 -5.84
N ARG A 456 -14.50 -32.38 -6.14
CA ARG A 456 -13.43 -32.47 -5.12
C ARG A 456 -12.16 -31.85 -5.67
N VAL A 457 -11.36 -31.27 -4.77
CA VAL A 457 -10.00 -30.84 -5.08
C VAL A 457 -9.04 -31.86 -4.48
N ARG A 458 -8.21 -32.46 -5.32
CA ARG A 458 -7.09 -33.31 -4.88
C ARG A 458 -5.80 -32.52 -5.02
N LEU A 459 -5.03 -32.45 -3.94
CA LEU A 459 -3.69 -31.88 -3.93
C LEU A 459 -2.67 -33.01 -3.90
N THR A 460 -1.66 -32.90 -4.74
CA THR A 460 -0.48 -33.77 -4.72
C THR A 460 0.76 -32.90 -4.69
N LEU A 461 1.59 -33.09 -3.67
CA LEU A 461 2.85 -32.37 -3.53
C LEU A 461 4.01 -33.29 -3.90
N LEU A 462 4.82 -32.86 -4.85
CA LEU A 462 6.09 -33.53 -5.19
C LEU A 462 7.26 -32.73 -4.62
N GLY A 463 8.18 -33.41 -3.96
CA GLY A 463 9.42 -32.86 -3.44
C GLY A 463 10.36 -32.38 -4.55
N PRO A 464 11.43 -31.65 -4.18
CA PRO A 464 12.49 -31.25 -5.11
C PRO A 464 13.18 -32.43 -5.83
N ASP A 465 13.07 -33.64 -5.31
CA ASP A 465 13.55 -34.90 -5.89
C ASP A 465 12.52 -35.59 -6.80
N GLY A 466 11.33 -35.00 -6.97
CA GLY A 466 10.22 -35.53 -7.76
C GLY A 466 9.37 -36.58 -7.04
N GLN A 467 9.67 -36.93 -5.77
CA GLN A 467 8.91 -37.92 -5.03
C GLN A 467 7.67 -37.30 -4.38
N ALA A 468 6.59 -38.08 -4.28
CA ALA A 468 5.37 -37.62 -3.60
C ALA A 468 5.63 -37.46 -2.09
N ILE A 469 5.08 -36.39 -1.52
CA ILE A 469 5.20 -36.07 -0.09
C ILE A 469 3.81 -36.15 0.55
N GLU A 470 3.73 -36.81 1.69
CA GLU A 470 2.51 -36.87 2.49
C GLU A 470 2.22 -35.53 3.17
N HIS A 471 0.95 -35.18 3.27
CA HIS A 471 0.50 -33.95 3.89
C HIS A 471 -0.94 -34.09 4.42
N SER A 472 -1.37 -33.17 5.29
CA SER A 472 -2.57 -33.36 6.11
C SER A 472 -3.92 -33.24 5.36
N ALA A 473 -3.96 -32.62 4.18
CA ALA A 473 -5.20 -32.40 3.42
C ALA A 473 -5.04 -32.68 1.91
N PRO A 474 -4.90 -33.96 1.50
CA PRO A 474 -4.71 -34.35 0.10
C PRO A 474 -6.00 -34.34 -0.74
N LEU A 475 -7.17 -34.36 -0.10
CA LEU A 475 -8.46 -34.37 -0.77
C LEU A 475 -9.48 -33.55 0.01
N THR A 476 -10.08 -32.56 -0.65
CA THR A 476 -11.08 -31.67 -0.05
C THR A 476 -12.36 -31.71 -0.89
N PRO A 477 -13.51 -32.09 -0.31
CA PRO A 477 -14.80 -32.00 -1.00
C PRO A 477 -15.20 -30.54 -1.21
N ILE A 478 -15.92 -30.27 -2.29
CA ILE A 478 -16.44 -28.93 -2.62
C ILE A 478 -17.90 -28.87 -2.21
N ASP A 479 -18.28 -27.81 -1.49
CA ASP A 479 -19.69 -27.50 -1.23
C ASP A 479 -20.30 -26.86 -2.49
N PRO A 480 -21.29 -27.50 -3.14
CA PRO A 480 -21.90 -26.99 -4.37
C PRO A 480 -22.53 -25.60 -4.22
N GLY A 481 -22.90 -25.21 -2.99
CA GLY A 481 -23.56 -23.92 -2.72
C GLY A 481 -22.62 -22.76 -2.41
N ARG A 482 -21.31 -23.01 -2.23
CA ARG A 482 -20.37 -21.97 -1.74
C ARG A 482 -19.42 -21.42 -2.78
N GLY A 483 -19.11 -22.14 -3.87
CA GLY A 483 -18.21 -21.67 -4.93
C GLY A 483 -16.78 -21.30 -4.49
N GLU A 484 -16.48 -21.34 -3.20
CA GLU A 484 -15.19 -21.04 -2.59
C GLU A 484 -14.73 -22.25 -1.76
N VAL A 485 -13.44 -22.58 -1.88
CA VAL A 485 -12.80 -23.69 -1.19
C VAL A 485 -11.54 -23.19 -0.53
N ALA A 486 -11.48 -23.25 0.80
CA ALA A 486 -10.28 -23.00 1.56
C ALA A 486 -9.62 -24.32 1.96
N VAL A 487 -8.32 -24.48 1.67
CA VAL A 487 -7.55 -25.66 2.06
C VAL A 487 -6.33 -25.21 2.85
N ARG A 488 -6.19 -25.72 4.06
CA ARG A 488 -4.97 -25.61 4.86
C ARG A 488 -4.35 -26.99 5.03
N SER A 489 -3.13 -27.17 4.57
CA SER A 489 -2.41 -28.43 4.65
C SER A 489 -1.04 -28.26 5.27
N VAL A 490 -0.74 -29.06 6.28
CA VAL A 490 0.57 -29.12 6.92
C VAL A 490 1.43 -30.17 6.21
N VAL A 491 2.69 -29.81 5.95
CA VAL A 491 3.70 -30.68 5.34
C VAL A 491 4.86 -30.81 6.33
N PRO A 492 5.12 -31.98 6.89
CA PRO A 492 6.18 -32.13 7.89
C PRO A 492 7.57 -32.00 7.27
N ASP A 493 8.50 -31.39 8.03
CA ASP A 493 9.95 -31.42 7.74
C ASP A 493 10.33 -30.97 6.32
N VAL A 494 9.78 -29.83 5.86
CA VAL A 494 10.08 -29.32 4.53
C VAL A 494 11.50 -28.78 4.45
N ARG A 495 12.13 -28.92 3.29
CA ARG A 495 13.29 -28.12 2.89
C ARG A 495 12.82 -26.70 2.52
N PRO A 496 13.15 -25.64 3.30
CA PRO A 496 12.69 -24.29 3.00
C PRO A 496 13.35 -23.70 1.75
N TRP A 497 12.66 -22.78 1.09
CA TRP A 497 13.20 -21.98 0.00
C TRP A 497 13.91 -20.73 0.55
N SER A 498 15.07 -20.41 -0.02
CA SER A 498 15.76 -19.13 0.13
C SER A 498 16.58 -18.84 -1.13
N ALA A 499 17.10 -17.62 -1.27
CA ALA A 499 18.03 -17.27 -2.35
C ALA A 499 19.30 -18.16 -2.36
N GLU A 500 19.72 -18.69 -1.20
CA GLU A 500 20.86 -19.61 -1.08
C GLU A 500 20.50 -21.06 -1.41
N LYS A 501 19.28 -21.48 -1.07
CA LYS A 501 18.79 -22.86 -1.22
C LYS A 501 17.39 -22.81 -1.87
N PRO A 502 17.31 -22.71 -3.21
CA PRO A 502 16.04 -22.55 -3.92
C PRO A 502 15.29 -23.88 -4.04
N ASN A 503 14.89 -24.47 -2.90
CA ASN A 503 14.14 -25.73 -2.86
C ASN A 503 12.71 -25.49 -3.37
N LEU A 504 12.41 -26.01 -4.56
CA LEU A 504 11.08 -25.92 -5.17
C LEU A 504 10.38 -27.27 -5.15
N TYR A 505 9.09 -27.24 -4.83
CA TYR A 505 8.16 -28.36 -4.87
C TYR A 505 7.21 -28.16 -6.04
N LEU A 506 6.63 -29.24 -6.54
CA LEU A 506 5.51 -29.17 -7.49
C LEU A 506 4.21 -29.44 -6.74
N LEU A 507 3.38 -28.43 -6.60
CA LEU A 507 1.99 -28.58 -6.18
C LEU A 507 1.13 -28.84 -7.42
N ARG A 508 0.50 -30.01 -7.43
CA ARG A 508 -0.50 -30.40 -8.43
C ARG A 508 -1.88 -30.32 -7.81
N LEU A 509 -2.73 -29.51 -8.41
CA LEU A 509 -4.14 -29.36 -8.06
C LEU A 509 -4.97 -30.03 -9.16
N ASP A 510 -5.65 -31.10 -8.79
CA ASP A 510 -6.59 -31.83 -9.63
C ASP A 510 -8.02 -31.47 -9.20
N LEU A 511 -8.77 -30.81 -10.07
CA LEU A 511 -10.21 -30.62 -9.91
C LEU A 511 -10.91 -31.86 -10.48
N LEU A 512 -11.70 -32.51 -9.62
CA LEU A 512 -12.41 -33.74 -9.92
C LEU A 512 -13.91 -33.50 -9.88
N GLN A 513 -14.66 -34.18 -10.73
CA GLN A 513 -16.12 -34.25 -10.68
C GLN A 513 -16.56 -35.69 -10.95
N ALA A 514 -17.39 -36.26 -10.07
CA ALA A 514 -17.74 -37.69 -10.11
C ALA A 514 -16.50 -38.60 -10.22
N ASP A 515 -15.48 -38.30 -9.40
CA ASP A 515 -14.15 -38.93 -9.35
C ASP A 515 -13.32 -38.90 -10.64
N ARG A 516 -13.77 -38.17 -11.67
CA ARG A 516 -13.02 -37.96 -12.91
C ARG A 516 -12.27 -36.64 -12.86
N LEU A 517 -11.01 -36.65 -13.31
CA LEU A 517 -10.25 -35.43 -13.54
C LEU A 517 -10.94 -34.59 -14.63
N ILE A 518 -11.12 -33.29 -14.37
CA ILE A 518 -11.65 -32.36 -15.37
C ILE A 518 -10.67 -31.23 -15.68
N GLU A 519 -9.89 -30.80 -14.69
CA GLU A 519 -8.87 -29.77 -14.82
C GLU A 519 -7.69 -30.08 -13.91
N ARG A 520 -6.47 -29.82 -14.40
CA ARG A 520 -5.24 -29.86 -13.62
C ARG A 520 -4.52 -28.53 -13.71
N ILE A 521 -4.06 -28.04 -12.56
CA ILE A 521 -3.21 -26.87 -12.43
C ILE A 521 -1.97 -27.30 -11.66
N ASP A 522 -0.80 -27.14 -12.28
CA ASP A 522 0.48 -27.35 -11.62
C ASP A 522 1.11 -26.00 -11.25
N ARG A 523 1.67 -25.88 -10.05
CA ARG A 523 2.39 -24.71 -9.54
C ARG A 523 3.69 -25.12 -8.86
N ARG A 524 4.77 -24.42 -9.14
CA ARG A 524 6.00 -24.54 -8.34
C ARG A 524 5.82 -23.71 -7.08
N VAL A 525 6.17 -24.27 -5.93
CA VAL A 525 6.08 -23.58 -4.64
C VAL A 525 7.38 -23.73 -3.86
N GLY A 526 7.72 -22.72 -3.06
CA GLY A 526 8.85 -22.73 -2.15
C GLY A 526 8.40 -22.33 -0.76
N PHE A 527 8.53 -23.23 0.22
CA PHE A 527 8.13 -22.97 1.60
C PHE A 527 9.06 -21.94 2.24
N ARG A 528 8.54 -20.77 2.59
CA ARG A 528 9.31 -19.75 3.31
C ARG A 528 8.42 -18.89 4.20
N ARG A 529 9.05 -18.14 5.10
CA ARG A 529 8.38 -17.12 5.91
C ARG A 529 9.21 -15.84 5.92
N ILE A 530 8.56 -14.71 5.65
CA ILE A 530 9.17 -13.37 5.63
C ILE A 530 8.64 -12.61 6.85
N GLU A 531 9.53 -11.96 7.59
CA GLU A 531 9.16 -11.25 8.81
C GLU A 531 9.98 -9.97 8.96
N VAL A 532 9.33 -8.88 9.34
CA VAL A 532 9.96 -7.67 9.83
C VAL A 532 9.92 -7.69 11.36
N ARG A 533 11.07 -7.57 12.02
CA ARG A 533 11.16 -7.57 13.50
C ARG A 533 12.03 -6.40 13.93
N GLY A 534 11.40 -5.37 14.45
CA GLY A 534 12.06 -4.07 14.63
C GLY A 534 12.66 -3.60 13.30
N SER A 535 13.90 -3.13 13.33
CA SER A 535 14.59 -2.58 12.16
C SER A 535 15.24 -3.62 11.24
N GLN A 536 14.81 -4.88 11.30
CA GLN A 536 15.50 -5.99 10.61
C GLN A 536 14.50 -6.87 9.83
N LEU A 537 14.91 -7.26 8.62
CA LEU A 537 14.19 -8.19 7.75
C LEU A 537 14.72 -9.61 7.91
N TYR A 538 13.82 -10.58 8.05
CA TYR A 538 14.11 -11.99 8.22
C TYR A 538 13.47 -12.84 7.13
N VAL A 539 14.19 -13.87 6.70
CA VAL A 539 13.67 -14.97 5.89
C VAL A 539 13.97 -16.28 6.63
N ASN A 540 12.93 -17.07 6.90
CA ASN A 540 13.03 -18.35 7.61
C ASN A 540 13.73 -18.22 8.97
N GLY A 541 13.39 -17.18 9.73
CA GLY A 541 13.95 -16.90 11.06
C GLY A 541 15.39 -16.37 11.06
N ARG A 542 16.00 -16.11 9.88
CA ARG A 542 17.35 -15.56 9.75
C ARG A 542 17.33 -14.17 9.15
N ARG A 543 18.10 -13.25 9.74
CA ARG A 543 18.30 -11.91 9.19
C ARG A 543 18.95 -12.00 7.81
N VAL A 544 18.44 -11.26 6.85
CA VAL A 544 18.99 -11.20 5.49
C VAL A 544 19.69 -9.87 5.23
N LYS A 545 20.72 -9.90 4.39
CA LYS A 545 21.31 -8.71 3.77
C LYS A 545 21.03 -8.79 2.28
N LEU A 546 20.38 -7.75 1.76
CA LEU A 546 20.05 -7.65 0.35
C LEU A 546 21.25 -7.01 -0.37
N ALA A 547 21.82 -7.74 -1.31
CA ALA A 547 22.83 -7.26 -2.24
C ALA A 547 22.25 -7.43 -3.64
N GLY A 548 21.87 -6.33 -4.28
CA GLY A 548 21.11 -6.41 -5.50
C GLY A 548 21.33 -5.27 -6.46
N ALA A 549 20.53 -5.30 -7.53
CA ALA A 549 20.53 -4.31 -8.59
C ALA A 549 19.08 -3.99 -8.99
N CYS A 550 18.85 -2.76 -9.46
CA CYS A 550 17.65 -2.43 -10.22
C CYS A 550 17.74 -3.06 -11.61
N HIS A 551 16.61 -3.59 -12.09
CA HIS A 551 16.50 -4.24 -13.38
C HIS A 551 15.34 -3.65 -14.16
N HIS A 552 15.66 -3.18 -15.38
CA HIS A 552 14.67 -2.91 -16.42
C HIS A 552 14.70 -4.07 -17.41
N GLU A 553 13.52 -4.53 -17.84
CA GLU A 553 13.37 -5.51 -18.91
C GLU A 553 13.65 -4.83 -20.25
N THR A 554 14.91 -4.85 -20.69
CA THR A 554 15.33 -4.22 -21.94
C THR A 554 16.35 -5.02 -22.71
N ASP A 555 16.11 -5.17 -24.01
CA ASP A 555 17.03 -5.68 -25.01
C ASP A 555 17.27 -4.61 -26.08
N PRO A 556 18.53 -4.41 -26.53
CA PRO A 556 18.86 -3.38 -27.52
C PRO A 556 18.21 -3.56 -28.89
N LEU A 557 17.69 -4.75 -29.22
CA LEU A 557 17.06 -5.05 -30.50
C LEU A 557 15.53 -5.13 -30.40
N SER A 558 14.99 -5.77 -29.35
CA SER A 558 13.54 -5.95 -29.17
C SER A 558 12.90 -4.95 -28.20
N GLY A 559 13.67 -4.04 -27.62
CA GLY A 559 13.16 -3.04 -26.67
C GLY A 559 12.73 -3.74 -25.38
N ARG A 560 11.47 -3.56 -24.97
CA ARG A 560 10.91 -4.24 -23.79
C ARG A 560 10.17 -5.53 -24.10
N ALA A 561 10.10 -5.94 -25.38
CA ALA A 561 9.56 -7.23 -25.75
C ALA A 561 10.60 -8.32 -25.44
N ASP A 562 10.71 -8.65 -24.15
CA ASP A 562 11.75 -9.53 -23.64
C ASP A 562 11.43 -11.01 -23.87
N THR A 563 12.46 -11.86 -23.75
CA THR A 563 12.33 -13.31 -23.94
C THR A 563 12.66 -14.06 -22.66
N ALA A 564 12.04 -15.24 -22.49
CA ALA A 564 12.39 -16.17 -21.40
C ALA A 564 13.90 -16.46 -21.30
N ARG A 565 14.62 -16.39 -22.43
CA ARG A 565 16.06 -16.60 -22.49
C ARG A 565 16.84 -15.45 -21.84
N HIS A 566 16.42 -14.21 -22.05
CA HIS A 566 17.07 -13.04 -21.45
C HIS A 566 16.81 -12.98 -19.95
N ALA A 567 15.55 -13.12 -19.52
CA ALA A 567 15.19 -13.18 -18.11
C ALA A 567 16.00 -14.24 -17.34
N GLU A 568 16.16 -15.43 -17.92
CA GLU A 568 17.00 -16.49 -17.36
C GLU A 568 18.48 -16.11 -17.30
N GLU A 569 19.01 -15.46 -18.33
CA GLU A 569 20.42 -15.05 -18.40
C GLU A 569 20.72 -13.94 -17.38
N ASP A 570 19.85 -12.94 -17.26
CA ASP A 570 20.01 -11.84 -16.32
C ASP A 570 20.07 -12.35 -14.87
N VAL A 571 19.18 -13.28 -14.50
CA VAL A 571 19.20 -13.89 -13.16
C VAL A 571 20.48 -14.70 -12.92
N ARG A 572 21.01 -15.39 -13.95
CA ARG A 572 22.31 -16.07 -13.83
C ARG A 572 23.45 -15.09 -13.64
N LEU A 573 23.48 -14.00 -14.39
CA LEU A 573 24.52 -12.97 -14.30
C LEU A 573 24.51 -12.30 -12.93
N LEU A 574 23.32 -11.97 -12.40
CA LEU A 574 23.15 -11.47 -11.03
C LEU A 574 23.74 -12.44 -10.00
N LYS A 575 23.41 -13.73 -10.11
CA LYS A 575 23.94 -14.76 -9.20
C LYS A 575 25.46 -14.91 -9.34
N ALA A 576 25.98 -14.89 -10.56
CA ALA A 576 27.43 -14.96 -10.81
C ALA A 576 28.17 -13.74 -10.24
N ALA A 577 27.51 -12.60 -10.17
CA ALA A 577 28.01 -11.38 -9.53
C ALA A 577 27.88 -11.39 -7.98
N ASN A 578 27.48 -12.50 -7.37
CA ASN A 578 27.20 -12.65 -5.94
C ASN A 578 26.05 -11.78 -5.42
N LEU A 579 25.13 -11.39 -6.30
CA LEU A 579 23.90 -10.70 -5.92
C LEU A 579 22.82 -11.73 -5.55
N ASN A 580 21.98 -11.36 -4.57
CA ASN A 580 20.87 -12.18 -4.08
C ASN A 580 19.52 -11.48 -4.16
N TYR A 581 19.48 -10.25 -4.67
CA TYR A 581 18.32 -9.39 -4.70
C TYR A 581 18.18 -8.67 -6.06
N LEU A 582 16.95 -8.47 -6.51
CA LEU A 582 16.60 -7.73 -7.71
C LEU A 582 15.37 -6.87 -7.46
N ARG A 583 15.41 -5.61 -7.87
CA ARG A 583 14.25 -4.70 -7.88
C ARG A 583 13.77 -4.51 -9.32
N THR A 584 12.47 -4.69 -9.56
CA THR A 584 11.86 -4.57 -10.90
C THR A 584 11.51 -3.11 -11.21
N ALA A 585 12.54 -2.33 -11.50
CA ALA A 585 12.45 -0.90 -11.77
C ALA A 585 11.72 -0.64 -13.12
N HIS A 586 10.54 -0.02 -13.17
CA HIS A 586 9.63 0.40 -12.08
C HIS A 586 8.22 -0.12 -12.36
N TYR A 587 8.10 -1.43 -12.55
CA TYR A 587 6.87 -2.10 -12.98
C TYR A 587 6.91 -3.62 -12.72
N PRO A 588 5.76 -4.31 -12.72
CA PRO A 588 5.71 -5.75 -12.55
C PRO A 588 6.48 -6.47 -13.68
N PRO A 589 7.34 -7.45 -13.36
CA PRO A 589 8.17 -8.13 -14.35
C PRO A 589 7.38 -9.17 -15.14
N THR A 590 8.03 -9.77 -16.14
CA THR A 590 7.57 -10.99 -16.80
C THR A 590 7.48 -12.17 -15.82
N GLU A 591 6.55 -13.10 -16.11
CA GLU A 591 6.47 -14.40 -15.43
C GLU A 591 7.81 -15.15 -15.53
N GLU A 592 8.46 -15.05 -16.69
CA GLU A 592 9.73 -15.70 -16.98
C GLU A 592 10.86 -15.27 -16.02
N LEU A 593 10.94 -13.98 -15.67
CA LEU A 593 11.91 -13.48 -14.70
C LEU A 593 11.67 -14.05 -13.30
N LEU A 594 10.41 -14.10 -12.86
CA LEU A 594 10.04 -14.64 -11.56
C LEU A 594 10.30 -16.16 -11.49
N VAL A 595 9.98 -16.91 -12.56
CA VAL A 595 10.29 -18.34 -12.66
C VAL A 595 11.80 -18.59 -12.61
N ALA A 596 12.61 -17.76 -13.28
CA ALA A 596 14.06 -17.85 -13.22
C ALA A 596 14.59 -17.54 -11.80
N ALA A 597 14.08 -16.47 -11.17
CA ALA A 597 14.46 -16.07 -9.81
C ALA A 597 14.08 -17.13 -8.77
N ASP A 598 12.92 -17.76 -8.89
CA ASP A 598 12.48 -18.87 -8.05
C ASP A 598 13.45 -20.05 -8.11
N ARG A 599 13.88 -20.40 -9.32
CA ARG A 599 14.69 -21.60 -9.56
C ARG A 599 16.17 -21.38 -9.25
N LEU A 600 16.70 -20.20 -9.58
CA LEU A 600 18.11 -19.86 -9.37
C LEU A 600 18.36 -19.27 -7.98
N GLY A 601 17.31 -18.85 -7.28
CA GLY A 601 17.39 -18.31 -5.92
C GLY A 601 17.83 -16.86 -5.89
N VAL A 602 16.94 -15.95 -6.29
CA VAL A 602 17.08 -14.49 -6.13
C VAL A 602 15.83 -13.98 -5.44
N TYR A 603 15.99 -13.08 -4.47
CA TYR A 603 14.88 -12.34 -3.88
C TYR A 603 14.48 -11.21 -4.82
N VAL A 604 13.18 -11.01 -5.01
CA VAL A 604 12.65 -10.00 -5.94
C VAL A 604 11.76 -9.02 -5.20
N GLU A 605 12.04 -7.72 -5.33
CA GLU A 605 11.05 -6.66 -5.07
C GLU A 605 10.26 -6.44 -6.36
N VAL A 606 8.96 -6.72 -6.28
CA VAL A 606 8.04 -6.48 -7.40
C VAL A 606 7.35 -5.14 -7.16
N GLU A 607 7.50 -4.24 -8.13
CA GLU A 607 7.06 -2.86 -8.03
C GLU A 607 5.85 -2.56 -8.90
N ALA A 608 4.86 -1.85 -8.33
CA ALA A 608 3.70 -1.39 -9.08
C ALA A 608 4.10 -0.32 -10.11
N PRO A 609 3.41 -0.23 -11.26
CA PRO A 609 3.86 0.56 -12.40
C PRO A 609 3.53 2.06 -12.23
N PHE A 610 4.10 2.70 -11.20
CA PHE A 610 3.88 4.11 -10.90
C PHE A 610 5.21 4.83 -10.70
N CYS A 611 5.42 5.92 -11.43
CA CYS A 611 6.67 6.67 -11.39
C CYS A 611 6.41 8.17 -11.48
N TRP A 612 7.06 8.97 -10.62
CA TRP A 612 6.94 10.43 -10.59
C TRP A 612 5.49 10.95 -10.48
N VAL A 613 4.63 10.21 -9.80
CA VAL A 613 3.28 10.69 -9.47
C VAL A 613 3.43 11.82 -8.44
N GLY A 614 2.89 13.00 -8.77
CA GLY A 614 2.91 14.17 -7.89
C GLY A 614 2.01 14.03 -6.67
N SER A 615 1.56 15.16 -6.11
CA SER A 615 0.67 15.22 -4.95
C SER A 615 -0.79 14.82 -5.25
N ASP A 616 -1.01 13.91 -6.19
CA ASP A 616 -2.35 13.50 -6.62
C ASP A 616 -3.10 12.82 -5.48
N SER A 617 -4.31 13.31 -5.23
CA SER A 617 -5.17 12.86 -4.14
C SER A 617 -6.63 12.73 -4.57
N ASP A 618 -6.92 12.78 -5.87
CA ASP A 618 -8.29 12.66 -6.38
C ASP A 618 -8.78 11.21 -6.28
N PRO A 619 -9.81 10.90 -5.48
CA PRO A 619 -10.36 9.55 -5.38
C PRO A 619 -10.81 8.97 -6.72
N ALA A 620 -11.14 9.80 -7.72
CA ALA A 620 -11.48 9.34 -9.06
C ALA A 620 -10.33 8.59 -9.76
N HIS A 621 -9.07 8.81 -9.33
CA HIS A 621 -7.90 8.10 -9.84
C HIS A 621 -7.60 6.80 -9.10
N LEU A 622 -8.29 6.48 -7.98
CA LEU A 622 -8.09 5.23 -7.25
C LEU A 622 -8.21 3.98 -8.14
N PRO A 623 -9.21 3.83 -9.03
CA PRO A 623 -9.28 2.66 -9.90
C PRO A 623 -8.02 2.45 -10.75
N ALA A 624 -7.39 3.53 -11.23
CA ALA A 624 -6.16 3.48 -12.02
C ALA A 624 -4.92 3.10 -11.19
N VAL A 625 -4.95 3.30 -9.87
CA VAL A 625 -3.89 2.88 -8.94
C VAL A 625 -4.13 1.47 -8.40
N LEU A 626 -5.37 1.15 -7.99
CA LEU A 626 -5.73 -0.11 -7.35
C LEU A 626 -5.78 -1.27 -8.35
N THR A 627 -6.20 -1.03 -9.59
CA THR A 627 -6.26 -2.10 -10.61
C THR A 627 -4.87 -2.69 -10.90
N PRO A 628 -3.84 -1.91 -11.29
CA PRO A 628 -2.50 -2.45 -11.52
C PRO A 628 -1.86 -3.02 -10.25
N THR A 629 -2.14 -2.44 -9.07
CA THR A 629 -1.66 -2.96 -7.78
C THR A 629 -2.20 -4.35 -7.49
N SER A 630 -3.52 -4.55 -7.60
CA SER A 630 -4.13 -5.87 -7.38
C SER A 630 -3.71 -6.89 -8.43
N ALA A 631 -3.56 -6.45 -9.67
CA ALA A 631 -3.09 -7.28 -10.78
C ALA A 631 -1.66 -7.76 -10.58
N MET A 632 -0.76 -6.88 -10.14
CA MET A 632 0.62 -7.23 -9.77
C MET A 632 0.65 -8.33 -8.71
N ILE A 633 -0.13 -8.18 -7.63
CA ILE A 633 -0.18 -9.15 -6.54
C ILE A 633 -0.76 -10.48 -7.05
N ASP A 634 -1.90 -10.46 -7.74
CA ASP A 634 -2.53 -11.69 -8.23
C ASP A 634 -1.61 -12.45 -9.19
N ALA A 635 -0.89 -11.75 -10.07
CA ALA A 635 0.08 -12.37 -10.97
C ALA A 635 1.29 -12.97 -10.23
N ALA A 636 1.82 -12.29 -9.21
CA ALA A 636 3.13 -12.63 -8.65
C ALA A 636 3.10 -13.34 -7.27
N HIS A 637 1.97 -13.38 -6.57
CA HIS A 637 1.89 -13.86 -5.17
C HIS A 637 2.35 -15.31 -4.95
N ALA A 638 2.24 -16.17 -5.97
CA ALA A 638 2.62 -17.57 -5.87
C ALA A 638 4.14 -17.80 -5.94
N HIS A 639 4.92 -16.80 -6.38
CA HIS A 639 6.35 -16.94 -6.60
C HIS A 639 7.15 -16.88 -5.29
N PRO A 640 7.99 -17.89 -5.01
CA PRO A 640 8.83 -17.86 -3.83
C PRO A 640 9.95 -16.83 -3.82
N SER A 641 10.33 -16.31 -4.98
CA SER A 641 11.33 -15.24 -5.10
C SER A 641 10.83 -13.89 -4.60
N VAL A 642 9.55 -13.58 -4.77
CA VAL A 642 8.99 -12.26 -4.46
C VAL A 642 9.07 -11.99 -2.97
N LEU A 643 9.95 -11.10 -2.55
CA LEU A 643 10.22 -10.79 -1.15
C LEU A 643 9.37 -9.62 -0.67
N LEU A 644 9.24 -8.59 -1.51
CA LEU A 644 8.65 -7.29 -1.16
C LEU A 644 7.67 -6.84 -2.25
N TRP A 645 6.65 -6.09 -1.84
CA TRP A 645 5.81 -5.30 -2.75
C TRP A 645 6.22 -3.83 -2.67
N SER A 646 6.63 -3.23 -3.80
CA SER A 646 6.87 -1.80 -3.89
C SER A 646 5.67 -1.10 -4.51
N LEU A 647 5.25 0.00 -3.88
CA LEU A 647 4.00 0.67 -4.23
C LEU A 647 4.17 1.71 -5.35
N ALA A 648 5.35 2.26 -5.54
CA ALA A 648 5.68 3.23 -6.59
C ALA A 648 7.18 3.55 -6.56
N ASN A 649 7.68 4.09 -7.68
CA ASN A 649 8.97 4.76 -7.82
C ASN A 649 8.85 6.28 -7.70
N GLU A 650 9.75 6.92 -6.96
CA GLU A 650 9.99 8.37 -6.93
C GLU A 650 8.74 9.26 -6.95
N SER A 651 7.68 8.80 -6.30
CA SER A 651 6.38 9.47 -6.28
C SER A 651 6.22 10.21 -4.95
N GLN A 652 5.35 11.23 -4.90
CA GLN A 652 4.99 11.85 -3.64
C GLN A 652 3.99 10.97 -2.91
N PHE A 653 4.22 10.72 -1.62
CA PHE A 653 3.29 9.92 -0.82
C PHE A 653 1.95 10.66 -0.68
N SER A 654 0.85 10.00 -1.07
CA SER A 654 -0.49 10.61 -1.12
C SER A 654 -1.57 9.65 -0.59
N PRO A 655 -2.81 10.12 -0.36
CA PRO A 655 -3.93 9.26 0.01
C PRO A 655 -4.16 8.08 -0.95
N LEU A 656 -3.86 8.23 -2.25
CA LEU A 656 -3.97 7.15 -3.23
C LEU A 656 -3.04 5.98 -2.88
N PHE A 657 -1.77 6.29 -2.58
CA PHE A 657 -0.78 5.27 -2.19
C PHE A 657 -1.02 4.73 -0.78
N GLU A 658 -1.62 5.50 0.11
CA GLU A 658 -2.05 5.00 1.41
C GLU A 658 -3.15 3.93 1.29
N VAL A 659 -4.12 4.16 0.40
CA VAL A 659 -5.18 3.20 0.07
C VAL A 659 -4.59 1.99 -0.67
N SER A 660 -3.65 2.19 -1.59
CA SER A 660 -2.91 1.11 -2.27
C SER A 660 -2.12 0.23 -1.30
N ALA A 661 -1.38 0.81 -0.35
CA ALA A 661 -0.64 0.08 0.68
C ALA A 661 -1.53 -0.83 1.53
N ARG A 662 -2.74 -0.34 1.86
CA ARG A 662 -3.75 -1.13 2.57
C ARG A 662 -4.27 -2.28 1.71
N LEU A 663 -4.58 -2.02 0.45
CA LEU A 663 -4.99 -3.06 -0.49
C LEU A 663 -3.91 -4.16 -0.59
N CYS A 664 -2.63 -3.79 -0.68
CA CYS A 664 -1.52 -4.74 -0.69
C CYS A 664 -1.54 -5.64 0.54
N ARG A 665 -1.67 -5.07 1.75
CA ARG A 665 -1.75 -5.85 3.00
C ARG A 665 -2.96 -6.78 3.05
N ASP A 666 -4.12 -6.34 2.59
CA ASP A 666 -5.34 -7.16 2.55
C ASP A 666 -5.21 -8.33 1.54
N LEU A 667 -4.65 -8.04 0.36
CA LEU A 667 -4.46 -9.03 -0.70
C LEU A 667 -3.29 -9.98 -0.45
N ASP A 668 -2.26 -9.55 0.27
CA ASP A 668 -1.12 -10.39 0.65
C ASP A 668 -0.44 -9.91 1.94
N PRO A 669 -0.85 -10.44 3.11
CA PRO A 669 -0.22 -10.11 4.39
C PRO A 669 1.11 -10.85 4.62
N THR A 670 1.56 -11.68 3.67
CA THR A 670 2.74 -12.54 3.85
C THR A 670 4.05 -11.86 3.45
N ARG A 671 3.96 -10.68 2.84
CA ARG A 671 5.10 -9.91 2.35
C ARG A 671 5.00 -8.46 2.83
N PRO A 672 6.13 -7.86 3.26
CA PRO A 672 6.16 -6.46 3.62
C PRO A 672 6.11 -5.55 2.38
N THR A 673 5.64 -4.34 2.61
CA THR A 673 5.51 -3.26 1.63
C THR A 673 6.64 -2.25 1.75
N THR A 674 6.96 -1.60 0.64
CA THR A 674 7.90 -0.47 0.55
C THR A 674 7.38 0.61 -0.40
N PHE A 675 7.84 1.84 -0.22
CA PHE A 675 7.55 2.97 -1.09
C PHE A 675 8.84 3.72 -1.38
N ASN A 676 9.13 3.93 -2.66
CA ASN A 676 10.39 4.47 -3.13
C ASN A 676 10.40 6.01 -3.07
N ASN A 677 10.48 6.53 -1.85
CA ASN A 677 10.67 7.93 -1.44
C ASN A 677 10.28 8.01 0.05
N PRO A 678 10.47 9.17 0.72
CA PRO A 678 9.96 9.34 2.06
C PRO A 678 8.44 9.07 2.13
N ASP A 679 8.08 8.04 2.89
CA ASP A 679 6.73 7.78 3.39
C ASP A 679 6.65 8.37 4.80
N PRO A 680 6.29 9.67 4.94
CA PRO A 680 6.30 10.36 6.23
C PRO A 680 5.26 9.81 7.20
N ARG A 681 4.24 9.12 6.68
CA ARG A 681 3.19 8.48 7.48
C ARG A 681 3.59 7.09 7.97
N ARG A 682 4.74 6.56 7.50
CA ARG A 682 5.26 5.24 7.84
C ARG A 682 4.23 4.12 7.63
N VAL A 683 3.47 4.23 6.55
CA VAL A 683 2.40 3.29 6.19
C VAL A 683 2.97 1.96 5.70
N CYS A 684 4.09 2.01 4.99
CA CYS A 684 4.81 0.84 4.50
C CYS A 684 5.71 0.22 5.58
N ASP A 685 5.90 -1.10 5.50
CA ASP A 685 6.60 -1.89 6.52
C ASP A 685 8.14 -1.68 6.51
N ILE A 686 8.68 -1.23 5.38
CA ILE A 686 10.10 -0.99 5.16
C ILE A 686 10.30 0.44 4.66
N ALA A 687 11.29 1.13 5.22
CA ALA A 687 11.72 2.43 4.75
C ALA A 687 12.72 2.29 3.59
N ASN A 688 12.58 3.13 2.58
CA ASN A 688 13.41 3.11 1.38
C ASN A 688 13.96 4.51 1.11
N LEU A 689 15.25 4.60 0.79
CA LEU A 689 15.94 5.83 0.42
C LEU A 689 16.68 5.64 -0.90
N HIS A 690 16.72 6.72 -1.68
CA HIS A 690 17.47 6.79 -2.94
C HIS A 690 18.69 7.70 -2.80
N TYR A 691 19.83 7.21 -3.26
CA TYR A 691 21.08 7.98 -3.39
C TYR A 691 21.52 8.72 -2.12
N ALA A 692 21.12 8.21 -0.96
CA ALA A 692 21.45 8.82 0.32
C ALA A 692 22.98 8.76 0.52
N PRO A 693 23.68 9.85 0.82
CA PRO A 693 25.12 9.80 1.03
C PRO A 693 25.48 9.00 2.28
N MET A 694 26.65 8.34 2.27
CA MET A 694 27.17 7.71 3.48
C MET A 694 27.49 8.77 4.57
N PRO A 695 27.27 8.46 5.86
CA PRO A 695 26.82 7.17 6.39
C PRO A 695 25.29 7.03 6.44
N TYR A 696 24.76 5.89 5.98
CA TYR A 696 23.32 5.70 5.72
C TYR A 696 22.43 5.75 6.97
N ASP A 697 22.97 5.35 8.12
CA ASP A 697 22.29 5.32 9.42
C ASP A 697 21.95 6.72 9.98
N GLN A 698 22.45 7.79 9.36
CA GLN A 698 22.13 9.17 9.73
C GLN A 698 20.89 9.74 9.04
N HIS A 699 20.37 9.09 7.99
CA HIS A 699 19.20 9.62 7.26
C HIS A 699 17.87 9.30 7.92
N LEU A 700 17.79 8.13 8.57
CA LEU A 700 16.60 7.66 9.28
C LEU A 700 16.98 7.04 10.64
N PRO A 701 17.69 7.78 11.52
CA PRO A 701 18.22 7.23 12.78
C PRO A 701 17.12 6.79 13.75
N ASP A 702 15.92 7.36 13.61
CA ASP A 702 14.78 7.14 14.50
C ASP A 702 13.63 6.37 13.83
N ASP A 703 13.80 5.89 12.59
CA ASP A 703 12.79 5.06 11.94
C ASP A 703 12.87 3.63 12.50
N PRO A 704 11.77 3.09 13.08
CA PRO A 704 11.80 1.76 13.67
C PRO A 704 11.80 0.64 12.63
N ARG A 705 11.56 0.97 11.36
CA ARG A 705 11.48 0.01 10.25
C ARG A 705 12.88 -0.38 9.77
N PRO A 706 13.03 -1.53 9.08
CA PRO A 706 14.22 -1.77 8.29
C PRO A 706 14.39 -0.68 7.25
N VAL A 707 15.61 -0.22 7.06
CA VAL A 707 15.98 0.72 6.00
C VAL A 707 16.77 -0.04 4.94
N PHE A 708 16.36 0.09 3.68
CA PHE A 708 17.19 -0.31 2.54
C PHE A 708 17.32 0.84 1.56
N LEU A 709 18.30 0.72 0.67
CA LEU A 709 18.51 1.67 -0.41
C LEU A 709 17.99 1.02 -1.70
N GLY A 710 16.92 1.58 -2.25
CA GLY A 710 16.35 1.12 -3.52
C GLY A 710 17.31 1.38 -4.69
N GLU A 711 17.99 2.52 -4.64
CA GLU A 711 19.04 2.97 -5.57
C GLU A 711 20.13 3.66 -4.73
N TYR A 712 21.42 3.39 -4.99
CA TYR A 712 22.52 3.88 -4.16
C TYR A 712 23.83 4.11 -4.90
#